data_AF-A0A359LKN6-F1
#
_entry.id   AF-A0A359LKN6-F1
#
_cell.length_a   1.000
_cell.length_b   1.000
_cell.length_c   1.000
_cell.angle_alpha   90.00
_cell.angle_beta   90.00
_cell.angle_gamma   90.00
#
_symmetry.space_group_name_H-M   'P 1'
#
loop_
_entity.id
_entity.type
_entity.pdbx_description
1 polymer ?
#
loop_
_entity_poly.entity_id
_entity_poly.type
_entity_poly.pdbx_seq_one_letter_code
_entity_poly.pdbx_strand_id
1 'polypeptide(L)'
;MNEQSNEQMRKKYVKNGSSRAKANFRNTKSGMVSGKVLIVLISLLLFFFLFEVCLAQGNITITNIWYKKMPNFTRVTIKANHPIQEYESMYVGDPDRIVIDIHNADYNITELVKNTLFLNMGSVKQVRCGQIEADKVRFVIDLFQQVDYDMALDASRKLLQINVYDYKEFLAPEKQVFTVEPLSADEIRKIREQEIAMLPSLVDQVTTPITMNLKETDVVDAIRTLSMLSGINIIADDSVTGKITLNLNNVSFKEALNWILTLKRLSYAQVGNALVIGTEEVIETYRERLTKIIHLENSNVENTKSVLDSYFGENSNIKITSDTRLNNLIVEGTIEMVAKAEKLIEEMDTSLITKSFKLDNAIFSEEVEAIKNMLRIVIPDENRIIIDSRQNEIIIKGNQEEITNAQMMIEGLDKRAPQIMIESKIVEIDLNSEKDLGISWSSGATTDESGNLILGQIVFGELTLGGSFERRGLIEARLDALIREGKTNILSNPKILTLDGKESVILSGSKIPIRERTEEGIETIRYIDVGLNMTITPRLSQDEKITMDCDIKIESLGTELIQGYPVINSRQEKAIIRSPLGVTNVIGGLITSEEIETIRRIPILSEIPVIGELFKFTNRTKNRTEIIILITAHKIEY
;
A
#
# COMPACT_ATOMS: atom_id res chain seq x y z
N MET A 1 28.17 39.48 29.56
CA MET A 1 27.00 38.81 30.16
C MET A 1 27.55 37.68 31.01
N ASN A 2 27.94 37.86 32.28
CA ASN A 2 27.37 38.68 33.37
C ASN A 2 25.94 38.23 33.70
N GLU A 3 25.55 37.95 34.96
CA GLU A 3 26.25 37.85 36.26
C GLU A 3 25.61 36.67 37.03
N GLN A 4 26.31 35.84 37.81
CA GLN A 4 27.03 36.05 39.07
C GLN A 4 26.18 36.41 40.31
N SER A 5 26.23 35.51 41.31
CA SER A 5 26.34 35.76 42.76
C SER A 5 25.14 35.57 43.71
N ASN A 6 25.35 34.64 44.65
CA ASN A 6 25.08 34.66 46.10
C ASN A 6 23.69 34.98 46.69
N GLU A 7 23.15 33.96 47.36
CA GLU A 7 23.10 33.88 48.85
C GLU A 7 22.76 35.18 49.64
N GLN A 8 21.59 35.22 50.32
CA GLN A 8 21.52 35.39 51.80
C GLN A 8 20.11 35.56 52.42
N MET A 9 19.88 34.92 53.58
CA MET A 9 19.12 35.42 54.76
C MET A 9 17.59 35.69 54.61
N ARG A 10 16.72 35.80 55.64
CA ARG A 10 16.67 35.29 57.05
C ARG A 10 15.24 35.46 57.64
N LYS A 11 14.71 34.38 58.27
CA LYS A 11 13.91 34.40 59.54
C LYS A 11 12.55 35.19 59.48
N LYS A 12 11.67 35.24 60.50
CA LYS A 12 11.82 34.99 61.96
C LYS A 12 10.48 34.79 62.72
N TYR A 13 10.62 34.28 63.96
CA TYR A 13 9.71 34.28 65.14
C TYR A 13 8.76 33.07 65.28
N VAL A 14 8.19 32.71 66.44
CA VAL A 14 8.63 32.61 67.88
C VAL A 14 7.44 32.00 68.69
N LYS A 15 7.46 31.37 69.87
CA LYS A 15 8.36 30.91 70.98
C LYS A 15 7.94 29.43 71.29
N ASN A 16 8.42 28.61 72.23
CA ASN A 16 9.42 28.60 73.34
C ASN A 16 9.88 27.10 73.51
N GLY A 17 10.63 26.62 74.52
CA GLY A 17 11.33 27.24 75.63
C GLY A 17 11.74 26.25 76.75
N SER A 18 12.81 25.48 76.53
CA SER A 18 13.75 24.83 77.50
C SER A 18 13.35 24.52 78.96
N SER A 19 13.71 23.31 79.43
CA SER A 19 14.62 23.16 80.60
C SER A 19 15.28 21.77 80.67
N ARG A 20 16.38 21.63 81.43
CA ARG A 20 17.11 20.39 81.72
C ARG A 20 17.75 20.51 83.11
N ALA A 21 17.49 19.57 84.02
CA ALA A 21 18.02 19.62 85.39
C ALA A 21 18.51 18.23 85.87
N LYS A 22 19.52 18.23 86.74
CA LYS A 22 20.02 17.05 87.47
C LYS A 22 19.58 17.12 88.93
N ALA A 23 19.37 15.97 89.57
CA ALA A 23 19.44 15.85 91.03
C ALA A 23 19.99 14.46 91.41
N ASN A 24 21.00 14.44 92.28
CA ASN A 24 21.42 13.23 93.01
C ASN A 24 20.69 13.22 94.37
N PHE A 25 20.38 12.05 94.94
CA PHE A 25 20.41 11.93 96.41
C PHE A 25 20.76 10.51 96.89
N ARG A 26 21.12 10.43 98.18
CA ARG A 26 21.83 9.32 98.83
C ARG A 26 20.95 8.10 99.17
N ASN A 27 21.43 6.92 98.79
CA ASN A 27 21.88 5.84 99.68
C ASN A 27 21.32 5.84 101.13
N THR A 28 20.58 4.78 101.50
CA THR A 28 20.24 4.39 102.88
C THR A 28 20.63 2.93 103.14
N LYS A 29 21.04 2.62 104.39
CA LYS A 29 21.57 1.32 104.82
C LYS A 29 20.52 0.44 105.52
N SER A 30 20.90 -0.84 105.64
CA SER A 30 20.63 -1.77 106.77
C SER A 30 19.50 -2.79 106.58
N GLY A 31 19.79 -4.06 106.92
CA GLY A 31 18.90 -5.21 106.76
C GLY A 31 19.66 -6.55 106.65
N MET A 32 20.61 -6.82 107.55
CA MET A 32 21.49 -7.99 107.45
C MET A 32 20.80 -9.28 107.90
N VAL A 33 20.61 -10.25 107.00
CA VAL A 33 20.10 -11.60 107.32
C VAL A 33 20.99 -12.69 106.72
N SER A 34 21.58 -13.51 107.60
CA SER A 34 22.28 -14.80 107.38
C SER A 34 22.81 -15.12 105.97
N GLY A 35 24.10 -14.84 105.73
CA GLY A 35 24.79 -15.18 104.49
C GLY A 35 24.89 -16.68 104.16
N LYS A 36 24.59 -17.59 105.10
CA LYS A 36 24.50 -19.04 104.82
C LYS A 36 23.17 -19.45 104.16
N VAL A 37 22.08 -18.72 104.40
CA VAL A 37 20.80 -18.95 103.71
C VAL A 37 20.86 -18.35 102.31
N LEU A 38 21.48 -17.18 102.16
CA LEU A 38 21.57 -16.49 100.86
C LEU A 38 22.37 -17.29 99.81
N ILE A 39 23.46 -17.97 100.19
CA ILE A 39 24.24 -18.80 99.26
C ILE A 39 23.44 -20.05 98.84
N VAL A 40 22.67 -20.65 99.75
CA VAL A 40 21.78 -21.78 99.39
C VAL A 40 20.64 -21.32 98.49
N LEU A 41 20.02 -20.16 98.75
CA LEU A 41 19.00 -19.60 97.85
C LEU A 41 19.57 -19.21 96.48
N ILE A 42 20.73 -18.56 96.42
CA ILE A 42 21.36 -18.19 95.13
C ILE A 42 21.78 -19.44 94.36
N SER A 43 22.29 -20.48 95.04
CA SER A 43 22.59 -21.77 94.41
C SER A 43 21.32 -22.46 93.88
N LEU A 44 20.25 -22.54 94.70
CA LEU A 44 18.98 -23.13 94.30
C LEU A 44 18.27 -22.34 93.19
N LEU A 45 18.42 -21.01 93.18
CA LEU A 45 17.81 -20.12 92.19
C LEU A 45 18.62 -20.07 90.90
N LEU A 46 19.95 -20.21 90.93
CA LEU A 46 20.73 -20.56 89.73
C LEU A 46 20.34 -21.95 89.22
N PHE A 47 20.13 -22.94 90.11
CA PHE A 47 19.74 -24.28 89.71
C PHE A 47 18.34 -24.30 89.07
N PHE A 48 17.40 -23.49 89.56
CA PHE A 48 16.09 -23.29 88.92
C PHE A 48 16.20 -22.56 87.57
N PHE A 49 17.01 -21.48 87.47
CA PHE A 49 17.30 -20.82 86.19
C PHE A 49 18.03 -21.73 85.19
N LEU A 50 18.74 -22.76 85.65
CA LEU A 50 19.33 -23.82 84.83
C LEU A 50 18.37 -24.98 84.52
N PHE A 51 17.24 -25.11 85.22
CA PHE A 51 16.25 -26.17 85.01
C PHE A 51 15.05 -25.75 84.16
N GLU A 52 14.63 -24.48 84.16
CA GLU A 52 13.54 -24.01 83.26
C GLU A 52 13.94 -23.97 81.77
N VAL A 53 15.23 -24.15 81.43
CA VAL A 53 15.69 -24.27 80.04
C VAL A 53 15.53 -25.71 79.50
N CYS A 54 15.29 -26.71 80.36
CA CYS A 54 15.40 -28.13 79.99
C CYS A 54 14.11 -28.96 80.19
N LEU A 55 12.94 -28.41 79.84
CA LEU A 55 11.77 -29.21 79.43
C LEU A 55 10.97 -28.46 78.35
N ALA A 56 10.44 -29.21 77.39
CA ALA A 56 9.58 -28.73 76.29
C ALA A 56 10.23 -27.79 75.23
N GLN A 57 11.50 -28.02 74.87
CA GLN A 57 11.89 -27.82 73.46
C GLN A 57 11.23 -28.92 72.61
N GLY A 58 10.03 -28.62 72.10
CA GLY A 58 9.50 -29.34 70.94
C GLY A 58 9.96 -28.62 69.66
N ASN A 59 10.48 -29.36 68.68
CA ASN A 59 10.95 -28.80 67.42
C ASN A 59 9.90 -27.85 66.79
N ILE A 60 10.38 -26.75 66.21
CA ILE A 60 9.53 -25.72 65.62
C ILE A 60 9.11 -26.20 64.23
N THR A 61 8.00 -26.94 64.13
CA THR A 61 7.52 -27.38 62.82
C THR A 61 6.88 -26.20 62.07
N ILE A 62 7.34 -25.95 60.84
CA ILE A 62 6.68 -25.01 59.94
C ILE A 62 5.50 -25.72 59.30
N THR A 63 4.30 -25.22 59.58
CA THR A 63 3.02 -25.87 59.26
C THR A 63 2.34 -25.32 58.02
N ASN A 64 2.61 -24.05 57.66
CA ASN A 64 2.02 -23.39 56.51
C ASN A 64 2.82 -22.14 56.12
N ILE A 65 2.75 -21.77 54.85
CA ILE A 65 3.20 -20.49 54.30
C ILE A 65 2.13 -19.96 53.35
N TRP A 66 1.77 -18.68 53.50
CA TRP A 66 0.88 -17.99 52.57
C TRP A 66 1.38 -16.58 52.29
N TYR A 67 0.71 -15.92 51.34
CA TYR A 67 1.00 -14.56 50.92
C TYR A 67 -0.30 -13.76 50.82
N LYS A 68 -0.18 -12.43 50.88
CA LYS A 68 -1.28 -11.52 50.57
C LYS A 68 -0.73 -10.22 50.01
N LYS A 69 -1.25 -9.80 48.86
CA LYS A 69 -0.92 -8.49 48.28
C LYS A 69 -1.53 -7.37 49.10
N MET A 70 -0.74 -6.34 49.38
CA MET A 70 -1.17 -5.04 49.89
C MET A 70 -0.86 -3.97 48.83
N PRO A 71 -1.40 -2.74 48.94
CA PRO A 71 -1.26 -1.74 47.87
C PRO A 71 0.18 -1.37 47.49
N ASN A 72 1.12 -1.41 48.44
CA ASN A 72 2.50 -0.96 48.27
C ASN A 72 3.55 -2.05 48.64
N PHE A 73 3.11 -3.27 48.97
CA PHE A 73 3.99 -4.38 49.31
C PHE A 73 3.30 -5.74 49.16
N THR A 74 4.08 -6.80 48.97
CA THR A 74 3.61 -8.19 49.07
C THR A 74 3.99 -8.74 50.43
N ARG A 75 2.99 -9.11 51.26
CA ARG A 75 3.22 -9.75 52.56
C ARG A 75 3.33 -11.26 52.36
N VAL A 76 4.47 -11.83 52.74
CA VAL A 76 4.64 -13.27 52.97
C VAL A 76 4.44 -13.55 54.46
N THR A 77 3.86 -14.70 54.82
CA THR A 77 3.67 -15.08 56.22
C THR A 77 3.92 -16.57 56.42
N ILE A 78 4.85 -16.89 57.31
CA ILE A 78 5.28 -18.24 57.69
C ILE A 78 4.68 -18.57 59.05
N LYS A 79 4.09 -19.76 59.21
CA LYS A 79 3.42 -20.20 60.44
C LYS A 79 4.04 -21.44 61.06
N ALA A 80 4.57 -21.28 62.26
CA ALA A 80 5.08 -22.36 63.10
C ALA A 80 4.02 -22.93 64.06
N ASN A 81 4.22 -24.16 64.53
CA ASN A 81 3.43 -24.75 65.63
C ASN A 81 3.80 -24.15 67.00
N HIS A 82 5.07 -23.82 67.21
CA HIS A 82 5.67 -23.26 68.42
C HIS A 82 6.21 -21.84 68.18
N PRO A 83 6.50 -21.04 69.23
CA PRO A 83 7.10 -19.73 69.09
C PRO A 83 8.47 -19.80 68.39
N ILE A 84 8.66 -19.01 67.33
CA ILE A 84 9.96 -18.84 66.68
C ILE A 84 10.88 -18.09 67.65
N GLN A 85 11.99 -18.74 68.01
CA GLN A 85 12.96 -18.20 68.98
C GLN A 85 14.01 -17.32 68.29
N GLU A 86 14.55 -17.80 67.17
CA GLU A 86 15.67 -17.21 66.44
C GLU A 86 15.47 -17.41 64.93
N TYR A 87 15.77 -16.36 64.15
CA TYR A 87 15.78 -16.40 62.68
C TYR A 87 16.79 -15.37 62.16
N GLU A 88 17.42 -15.67 61.03
CA GLU A 88 18.31 -14.77 60.30
C GLU A 88 17.69 -14.40 58.94
N SER A 89 18.06 -13.24 58.40
CA SER A 89 17.66 -12.80 57.07
C SER A 89 18.83 -12.13 56.35
N MET A 90 19.16 -12.60 55.15
CA MET A 90 20.22 -12.05 54.31
C MET A 90 19.69 -11.76 52.90
N TYR A 91 20.16 -10.64 52.33
CA TYR A 91 19.93 -10.32 50.92
C TYR A 91 21.05 -10.93 50.06
N VAL A 92 20.71 -11.46 48.89
CA VAL A 92 21.64 -12.04 47.93
C VAL A 92 21.31 -11.47 46.54
N GLY A 93 22.27 -10.79 45.91
CA GLY A 93 22.17 -10.38 44.50
C GLY A 93 22.59 -11.50 43.54
N ASP A 94 22.33 -11.31 42.25
CA ASP A 94 22.69 -12.22 41.14
C ASP A 94 22.23 -13.71 41.33
N PRO A 95 20.93 -14.00 41.14
CA PRO A 95 19.80 -13.07 41.00
C PRO A 95 19.20 -12.69 42.36
N ASP A 96 18.54 -11.53 42.39
CA ASP A 96 18.04 -10.85 43.59
C ASP A 96 17.07 -11.70 44.42
N ARG A 97 17.44 -11.91 45.69
CA ARG A 97 16.79 -12.82 46.63
C ARG A 97 16.83 -12.29 48.06
N ILE A 98 15.76 -12.55 48.81
CA ILE A 98 15.78 -12.51 50.28
C ILE A 98 15.81 -13.96 50.77
N VAL A 99 16.87 -14.32 51.49
CA VAL A 99 17.05 -15.62 52.13
C VAL A 99 16.74 -15.48 53.62
N ILE A 100 15.87 -16.33 54.14
CA ILE A 100 15.44 -16.33 55.54
C ILE A 100 15.68 -17.72 56.11
N ASP A 101 16.41 -17.78 57.21
CA ASP A 101 16.84 -19.00 57.88
C ASP A 101 16.19 -19.08 59.26
N ILE A 102 15.46 -20.16 59.54
CA ILE A 102 14.83 -20.41 60.83
C ILE A 102 15.53 -21.59 61.51
N HIS A 103 16.00 -21.37 62.72
CA HIS A 103 16.78 -22.34 63.51
C HIS A 103 15.89 -23.15 64.47
N ASN A 104 16.35 -24.36 64.82
CA ASN A 104 15.64 -25.38 65.60
C ASN A 104 14.25 -25.73 65.03
N ALA A 105 14.18 -25.89 63.70
CA ALA A 105 12.93 -25.99 62.96
C ALA A 105 12.90 -27.18 61.97
N ASP A 106 11.69 -27.75 61.81
CA ASP A 106 11.37 -28.85 60.91
C ASP A 106 10.38 -28.42 59.83
N TYR A 107 10.64 -28.77 58.57
CA TYR A 107 9.75 -28.50 57.44
C TYR A 107 8.68 -29.60 57.29
N ASN A 108 7.42 -29.27 57.59
CA ASN A 108 6.29 -30.19 57.46
C ASN A 108 5.05 -29.49 56.87
N ILE A 109 5.19 -29.07 55.61
CA ILE A 109 4.12 -28.49 54.79
C ILE A 109 3.57 -29.58 53.87
N THR A 110 2.24 -29.76 53.88
CA THR A 110 1.55 -30.85 53.17
C THR A 110 1.59 -30.70 51.64
N GLU A 111 1.45 -31.82 50.92
CA GLU A 111 1.78 -32.02 49.50
C GLU A 111 1.16 -31.04 48.47
N LEU A 112 0.14 -30.26 48.84
CA LEU A 112 -0.50 -29.25 47.99
C LEU A 112 0.40 -28.04 47.67
N VAL A 113 1.53 -27.86 48.34
CA VAL A 113 2.55 -26.85 48.00
C VAL A 113 3.93 -27.51 47.87
N LYS A 114 4.27 -27.96 46.66
CA LYS A 114 5.59 -28.55 46.35
C LYS A 114 6.70 -27.49 46.29
N ASN A 115 7.15 -27.04 47.47
CA ASN A 115 8.38 -26.31 47.76
C ASN A 115 8.59 -24.95 47.04
N THR A 116 7.73 -24.55 46.10
CA THR A 116 7.79 -23.29 45.36
C THR A 116 6.38 -22.72 45.18
N LEU A 117 6.13 -21.53 45.73
CA LEU A 117 4.97 -20.70 45.41
C LEU A 117 5.35 -19.73 44.29
N PHE A 118 4.84 -19.95 43.08
CA PHE A 118 4.93 -18.96 42.00
C PHE A 118 3.93 -17.83 42.28
N LEU A 119 4.41 -16.58 42.35
CA LEU A 119 3.58 -15.43 42.77
C LEU A 119 3.42 -14.39 41.66
N ASN A 120 4.53 -13.95 41.06
CA ASN A 120 4.59 -12.79 40.15
C ASN A 120 3.80 -11.57 40.69
N MET A 121 3.84 -11.34 42.01
CA MET A 121 3.05 -10.32 42.72
C MET A 121 3.92 -9.14 43.14
N GLY A 122 3.93 -8.10 42.31
CA GLY A 122 4.79 -6.93 42.51
C GLY A 122 6.26 -7.33 42.44
N SER A 123 7.08 -6.89 43.40
CA SER A 123 8.51 -7.19 43.42
C SER A 123 8.85 -8.68 43.64
N VAL A 124 7.90 -9.51 44.10
CA VAL A 124 8.14 -10.93 44.41
C VAL A 124 7.75 -11.83 43.23
N LYS A 125 8.73 -12.57 42.72
CA LYS A 125 8.57 -13.55 41.63
C LYS A 125 8.04 -14.87 42.15
N GLN A 126 8.72 -15.46 43.14
CA GLN A 126 8.33 -16.73 43.75
C GLN A 126 8.91 -16.86 45.17
N VAL A 127 8.34 -17.74 45.99
CA VAL A 127 8.89 -18.12 47.30
C VAL A 127 9.18 -19.61 47.32
N ARG A 128 10.45 -19.96 47.48
CA ARG A 128 10.92 -21.34 47.65
C ARG A 128 11.15 -21.67 49.13
N CYS A 129 10.97 -22.92 49.51
CA CYS A 129 11.13 -23.38 50.89
C CYS A 129 11.58 -24.85 50.99
N GLY A 130 12.29 -25.18 52.07
CA GLY A 130 12.68 -26.55 52.40
C GLY A 130 13.63 -26.66 53.58
N GLN A 131 13.81 -27.89 54.07
CA GLN A 131 14.86 -28.25 55.03
C GLN A 131 16.24 -28.17 54.33
N ILE A 132 17.26 -27.66 55.02
CA ILE A 132 18.66 -27.66 54.52
C ILE A 132 19.58 -28.46 55.45
N GLU A 133 19.50 -28.21 56.76
CA GLU A 133 20.20 -28.97 57.79
C GLU A 133 19.16 -29.57 58.76
N ALA A 134 19.55 -30.54 59.59
CA ALA A 134 18.63 -31.31 60.42
C ALA A 134 17.80 -30.48 61.42
N ASP A 135 18.22 -29.26 61.70
CA ASP A 135 17.60 -28.29 62.60
C ASP A 135 17.29 -26.93 61.91
N LYS A 136 17.44 -26.83 60.59
CA LYS A 136 17.41 -25.55 59.86
C LYS A 136 16.54 -25.57 58.59
N VAL A 137 15.50 -24.73 58.59
CA VAL A 137 14.62 -24.49 57.44
C VAL A 137 14.99 -23.18 56.75
N ARG A 138 15.13 -23.20 55.42
CA ARG A 138 15.38 -21.99 54.61
C ARG A 138 14.18 -21.65 53.74
N PHE A 139 13.87 -20.36 53.69
CA PHE A 139 12.96 -19.73 52.75
C PHE A 139 13.77 -18.83 51.82
N VAL A 140 13.48 -18.87 50.51
CA VAL A 140 14.13 -18.03 49.50
C VAL A 140 13.05 -17.33 48.69
N ILE A 141 12.89 -16.04 48.93
CA ILE A 141 12.02 -15.15 48.16
C ILE A 141 12.84 -14.67 46.97
N ASP A 142 12.59 -15.21 45.77
CA ASP A 142 13.17 -14.68 44.54
C ASP A 142 12.41 -13.40 44.12
N LEU A 143 13.15 -12.36 43.80
CA LEU A 143 12.64 -11.05 43.42
C LEU A 143 12.76 -10.83 41.90
N PHE A 144 12.13 -9.77 41.39
CA PHE A 144 12.43 -9.24 40.05
C PHE A 144 13.60 -8.26 40.05
N GLN A 145 13.82 -7.55 41.15
CA GLN A 145 14.91 -6.60 41.37
C GLN A 145 15.08 -6.33 42.88
N GLN A 146 16.21 -5.72 43.27
CA GLN A 146 16.44 -5.24 44.63
C GLN A 146 15.34 -4.27 45.11
N VAL A 147 14.78 -4.55 46.29
CA VAL A 147 13.78 -3.74 46.98
C VAL A 147 13.94 -3.80 48.49
N ASP A 148 13.42 -2.79 49.18
CA ASP A 148 13.29 -2.76 50.63
C ASP A 148 12.36 -3.86 51.14
N TYR A 149 12.63 -4.38 52.34
CA TYR A 149 11.73 -5.27 53.06
C TYR A 149 11.81 -5.04 54.58
N ASP A 150 10.73 -5.38 55.29
CA ASP A 150 10.74 -5.50 56.75
C ASP A 150 10.31 -6.91 57.20
N MET A 151 10.61 -7.25 58.46
CA MET A 151 10.24 -8.52 59.08
C MET A 151 9.76 -8.31 60.51
N ALA A 152 8.67 -8.99 60.88
CA ALA A 152 8.06 -8.90 62.21
C ALA A 152 7.45 -10.24 62.65
N LEU A 153 7.69 -10.61 63.91
CA LEU A 153 6.94 -11.67 64.59
C LEU A 153 5.66 -11.09 65.21
N ASP A 154 4.56 -11.86 65.20
CA ASP A 154 3.36 -11.50 65.95
C ASP A 154 3.57 -11.64 67.48
N ALA A 155 2.60 -11.17 68.27
CA ALA A 155 2.67 -11.22 69.74
C ALA A 155 2.83 -12.64 70.32
N SER A 156 2.36 -13.67 69.63
CA SER A 156 2.57 -15.09 69.99
C SER A 156 3.88 -15.68 69.49
N ARG A 157 4.62 -14.94 68.64
CA ARG A 157 5.80 -15.35 67.88
C ARG A 157 5.60 -16.60 67.00
N LYS A 158 4.37 -17.00 66.68
CA LYS A 158 4.09 -18.16 65.81
C LYS A 158 3.94 -17.79 64.34
N LEU A 159 3.75 -16.51 64.03
CA LEU A 159 3.68 -15.96 62.68
C LEU A 159 4.86 -15.02 62.44
N LEU A 160 5.72 -15.38 61.48
CA LEU A 160 6.74 -14.48 60.93
C LEU A 160 6.17 -13.84 59.66
N GLN A 161 6.00 -12.52 59.69
CA GLN A 161 5.50 -11.72 58.56
C GLN A 161 6.66 -10.97 57.93
N ILE A 162 6.73 -11.01 56.59
CA ILE A 162 7.74 -10.32 55.79
C ILE A 162 6.99 -9.42 54.80
N ASN A 163 7.24 -8.10 54.84
CA ASN A 163 6.67 -7.18 53.86
C ASN A 163 7.76 -6.83 52.84
N VAL A 164 7.60 -7.29 51.60
CA VAL A 164 8.50 -6.94 50.49
C VAL A 164 7.87 -5.79 49.73
N TYR A 165 8.50 -4.61 49.74
CA TYR A 165 7.91 -3.39 49.16
C TYR A 165 7.94 -3.39 47.63
N ASP A 166 6.98 -2.68 47.04
CA ASP A 166 6.89 -2.49 45.59
C ASP A 166 7.80 -1.36 45.11
N TYR A 167 8.59 -1.61 44.06
CA TYR A 167 9.37 -0.56 43.41
C TYR A 167 8.45 0.43 42.67
N LYS A 168 8.83 1.71 42.69
CA LYS A 168 7.91 2.84 42.45
C LYS A 168 7.55 3.14 40.99
N GLU A 169 7.99 2.32 40.05
CA GLU A 169 7.83 2.58 38.61
C GLU A 169 6.83 1.64 37.91
N PHE A 170 5.97 0.94 38.68
CA PHE A 170 4.81 0.25 38.15
C PHE A 170 3.51 1.04 38.39
N LEU A 171 3.20 1.98 37.48
CA LEU A 171 1.83 2.45 37.28
C LEU A 171 1.02 1.30 36.69
N ALA A 172 0.38 0.51 37.56
CA ALA A 172 -0.39 -0.65 37.13
C ALA A 172 -1.54 -0.22 36.20
N PRO A 173 -1.75 -0.89 35.04
CA PRO A 173 -2.93 -0.69 34.22
C PRO A 173 -4.20 -1.05 35.02
N GLU A 174 -5.31 -0.37 34.73
CA GLU A 174 -6.52 -0.48 35.54
C GLU A 174 -7.10 -1.90 35.55
N LYS A 175 -7.17 -2.50 36.75
CA LYS A 175 -8.01 -3.65 37.12
C LYS A 175 -8.26 -4.70 36.02
N GLN A 176 -7.25 -5.49 35.68
CA GLN A 176 -7.53 -6.87 35.28
C GLN A 176 -7.98 -7.67 36.49
N VAL A 177 -9.30 -7.80 36.65
CA VAL A 177 -9.88 -8.81 37.53
C VAL A 177 -9.74 -10.14 36.82
N PHE A 178 -8.82 -11.00 37.27
CA PHE A 178 -8.73 -12.38 36.82
C PHE A 178 -9.91 -13.18 37.40
N THR A 179 -11.10 -12.96 36.86
CA THR A 179 -12.12 -14.00 36.81
C THR A 179 -11.55 -15.11 35.95
N VAL A 180 -11.22 -16.26 36.56
CA VAL A 180 -11.02 -17.48 35.77
C VAL A 180 -12.42 -17.93 35.37
N GLU A 181 -12.90 -17.40 34.25
CA GLU A 181 -14.09 -17.93 33.60
C GLU A 181 -13.79 -19.39 33.26
N PRO A 182 -14.66 -20.35 33.65
CA PRO A 182 -14.45 -21.73 33.26
C PRO A 182 -14.53 -21.80 31.74
N LEU A 183 -13.46 -22.29 31.11
CA LEU A 183 -13.35 -22.49 29.65
C LEU A 183 -14.69 -22.95 29.09
N SER A 184 -15.19 -22.25 28.07
CA SER A 184 -16.48 -22.57 27.47
C SER A 184 -16.49 -24.02 26.96
N ALA A 185 -17.68 -24.61 26.84
CA ALA A 185 -17.80 -25.97 26.33
C ALA A 185 -17.12 -26.13 24.96
N ASP A 186 -17.13 -25.08 24.14
CA ASP A 186 -16.49 -25.02 22.83
C ASP A 186 -14.96 -24.80 22.90
N GLU A 187 -14.43 -24.07 23.91
CA GLU A 187 -12.98 -24.00 24.13
C GLU A 187 -12.42 -25.29 24.71
N ILE A 188 -13.08 -25.92 25.69
CA ILE A 188 -12.71 -27.25 26.20
C ILE A 188 -12.73 -28.25 25.05
N ARG A 189 -13.74 -28.16 24.17
CA ARG A 189 -13.84 -28.98 22.97
C ARG A 189 -12.73 -28.69 21.97
N LYS A 190 -12.44 -27.43 21.63
CA LYS A 190 -11.33 -27.06 20.72
C LYS A 190 -9.98 -27.50 21.25
N ILE A 191 -9.69 -27.31 22.54
CA ILE A 191 -8.46 -27.78 23.18
C ILE A 191 -8.36 -29.30 23.07
N ARG A 192 -9.44 -30.02 23.36
CA ARG A 192 -9.47 -31.49 23.29
C ARG A 192 -9.39 -32.03 21.86
N GLU A 193 -10.01 -31.35 20.89
CA GLU A 193 -9.90 -31.67 19.46
C GLU A 193 -8.47 -31.38 18.95
N GLN A 194 -7.80 -30.33 19.44
CA GLN A 194 -6.38 -30.05 19.19
C GLN A 194 -5.45 -31.08 19.85
N GLU A 195 -5.70 -31.49 21.09
CA GLU A 195 -4.95 -32.57 21.77
C GLU A 195 -5.09 -33.90 21.01
N ILE A 196 -6.29 -34.23 20.53
CA ILE A 196 -6.55 -35.42 19.72
C ILE A 196 -5.85 -35.31 18.35
N ALA A 197 -5.88 -34.15 17.69
CA ALA A 197 -5.17 -33.90 16.43
C ALA A 197 -3.64 -33.85 16.59
N MET A 198 -3.12 -33.62 17.81
CA MET A 198 -1.70 -33.69 18.14
C MET A 198 -1.23 -35.08 18.57
N LEU A 199 -2.12 -36.08 18.71
CA LEU A 199 -1.68 -37.47 18.90
C LEU A 199 -0.96 -37.94 17.62
N PRO A 200 0.34 -38.28 17.67
CA PRO A 200 1.06 -38.74 16.48
C PRO A 200 0.42 -40.04 15.99
N SER A 201 0.23 -40.18 14.67
CA SER A 201 -0.34 -41.41 14.10
C SER A 201 0.50 -42.62 14.55
N LEU A 202 -0.13 -43.76 14.84
CA LEU A 202 0.59 -44.96 15.27
C LEU A 202 1.69 -45.33 14.25
N VAL A 203 1.44 -45.07 12.97
CA VAL A 203 2.36 -45.33 11.85
C VAL A 203 3.60 -44.42 11.87
N ASP A 204 3.47 -43.18 12.36
CA ASP A 204 4.57 -42.20 12.47
C ASP A 204 5.36 -42.34 13.79
N GLN A 205 4.83 -43.04 14.80
CA GLN A 205 5.53 -43.28 16.07
C GLN A 205 6.71 -44.26 15.95
N VAL A 206 6.71 -45.15 14.95
CA VAL A 206 7.73 -46.21 14.81
C VAL A 206 8.91 -45.74 13.96
N THR A 207 9.91 -45.19 14.64
CA THR A 207 11.16 -44.68 14.06
C THR A 207 12.22 -45.76 13.84
N THR A 208 11.99 -47.01 14.25
CA THR A 208 12.94 -48.11 14.06
C THR A 208 12.90 -48.63 12.62
N PRO A 209 14.05 -48.72 11.92
CA PRO A 209 14.10 -49.22 10.55
C PRO A 209 13.84 -50.74 10.50
N ILE A 210 13.00 -51.16 9.55
CA ILE A 210 12.59 -52.54 9.35
C ILE A 210 13.39 -53.15 8.18
N THR A 211 13.88 -54.37 8.43
CA THR A 211 14.53 -55.23 7.43
C THR A 211 13.88 -56.61 7.51
N MET A 212 13.30 -57.07 6.40
CA MET A 212 12.60 -58.36 6.33
C MET A 212 12.55 -58.89 4.88
N ASN A 213 12.60 -60.20 4.71
CA ASN A 213 12.54 -60.86 3.40
C ASN A 213 11.43 -61.92 3.41
N LEU A 214 10.41 -61.71 2.58
CA LEU A 214 9.26 -62.59 2.42
C LEU A 214 9.17 -63.07 0.97
N LYS A 215 8.80 -64.34 0.78
CA LYS A 215 8.63 -64.95 -0.54
C LYS A 215 7.37 -65.81 -0.56
N GLU A 216 6.44 -65.45 -1.44
CA GLU A 216 5.14 -66.11 -1.62
C GLU A 216 4.35 -66.26 -0.30
N THR A 217 4.60 -65.37 0.65
CA THR A 217 3.97 -65.31 1.97
C THR A 217 2.58 -64.70 1.84
N ASP A 218 1.65 -65.09 2.71
CA ASP A 218 0.33 -64.46 2.74
C ASP A 218 0.43 -62.99 3.21
N VAL A 219 -0.43 -62.12 2.67
CA VAL A 219 -0.49 -60.70 3.07
C VAL A 219 -0.81 -60.57 4.56
N VAL A 220 -1.70 -61.40 5.11
CA VAL A 220 -2.05 -61.37 6.53
C VAL A 220 -0.84 -61.72 7.41
N ASP A 221 -0.05 -62.71 7.02
CA ASP A 221 1.15 -63.12 7.78
C ASP A 221 2.31 -62.12 7.63
N ALA A 222 2.43 -61.46 6.47
CA ALA A 222 3.35 -60.35 6.29
C ALA A 222 3.01 -59.15 7.19
N ILE A 223 1.73 -58.81 7.28
CA ILE A 223 1.21 -57.75 8.15
C ILE A 223 1.38 -58.11 9.63
N ARG A 224 1.10 -59.35 10.03
CA ARG A 224 1.40 -59.87 11.39
C ARG A 224 2.89 -59.74 11.72
N THR A 225 3.77 -60.03 10.75
CA THR A 225 5.22 -59.89 10.94
C THR A 225 5.62 -58.42 11.11
N LEU A 226 5.02 -57.48 10.34
CA LEU A 226 5.20 -56.05 10.57
C LEU A 226 4.70 -55.60 11.95
N SER A 227 3.54 -56.07 12.40
CA SER A 227 2.99 -55.79 13.74
C SER A 227 3.95 -56.25 14.85
N MET A 228 4.53 -57.45 14.73
CA MET A 228 5.52 -57.97 15.68
C MET A 228 6.85 -57.18 15.68
N LEU A 229 7.25 -56.63 14.53
CA LEU A 229 8.49 -55.84 14.39
C LEU A 229 8.33 -54.38 14.80
N SER A 230 7.11 -53.82 14.72
CA SER A 230 6.80 -52.43 15.04
C SER A 230 6.22 -52.22 16.45
N GLY A 231 5.63 -53.26 17.05
CA GLY A 231 4.90 -53.18 18.32
C GLY A 231 3.50 -52.59 18.21
N ILE A 232 3.04 -52.22 17.00
CA ILE A 232 1.68 -51.70 16.76
C ILE A 232 0.72 -52.87 16.61
N ASN A 233 -0.43 -52.82 17.27
CA ASN A 233 -1.50 -53.81 17.08
C ASN A 233 -2.12 -53.63 15.68
N ILE A 234 -2.23 -54.72 14.92
CA ILE A 234 -2.87 -54.68 13.59
C ILE A 234 -3.99 -55.72 13.51
N ILE A 235 -5.15 -55.27 13.02
CA ILE A 235 -6.36 -56.06 12.77
C ILE A 235 -6.51 -56.15 11.25
N ALA A 236 -6.43 -57.36 10.70
CA ALA A 236 -6.74 -57.61 9.29
C ALA A 236 -8.20 -58.05 9.17
N ASP A 237 -8.93 -57.40 8.28
CA ASP A 237 -10.28 -57.77 7.85
C ASP A 237 -10.26 -58.94 6.84
N ASP A 238 -11.37 -59.66 6.70
CA ASP A 238 -11.50 -60.81 5.78
C ASP A 238 -11.28 -60.43 4.29
N SER A 239 -11.37 -59.14 3.93
CA SER A 239 -11.01 -58.64 2.59
C SER A 239 -9.50 -58.67 2.28
N VAL A 240 -8.63 -58.82 3.30
CA VAL A 240 -7.17 -58.88 3.15
C VAL A 240 -6.75 -60.24 2.59
N THR A 241 -6.51 -60.32 1.28
CA THR A 241 -6.30 -61.60 0.58
C THR A 241 -5.08 -61.65 -0.36
N GLY A 242 -4.52 -62.86 -0.47
CA GLY A 242 -3.51 -63.23 -1.47
C GLY A 242 -2.06 -63.18 -0.98
N LYS A 243 -1.13 -63.51 -1.88
CA LYS A 243 0.31 -63.64 -1.58
C LYS A 243 1.15 -62.43 -2.02
N ILE A 244 2.25 -62.18 -1.33
CA ILE A 244 3.28 -61.19 -1.67
C ILE A 244 4.70 -61.76 -1.52
N THR A 245 5.63 -61.11 -2.24
CA THR A 245 7.08 -61.33 -2.17
C THR A 245 7.72 -59.95 -2.09
N LEU A 246 8.52 -59.71 -1.05
CA LEU A 246 9.13 -58.41 -0.77
C LEU A 246 10.41 -58.57 0.05
N ASN A 247 11.39 -57.73 -0.22
CA ASN A 247 12.65 -57.69 0.50
C ASN A 247 12.94 -56.23 0.91
N LEU A 248 12.69 -55.93 2.18
CA LEU A 248 12.92 -54.63 2.78
C LEU A 248 14.29 -54.63 3.47
N ASN A 249 15.03 -53.54 3.31
CA ASN A 249 16.29 -53.32 4.01
C ASN A 249 16.37 -51.87 4.47
N ASN A 250 16.36 -51.64 5.79
CA ASN A 250 16.41 -50.32 6.41
C ASN A 250 15.29 -49.37 5.93
N VAL A 251 14.03 -49.83 5.95
CA VAL A 251 12.83 -49.10 5.49
C VAL A 251 12.00 -48.65 6.71
N SER A 252 11.35 -47.48 6.67
CA SER A 252 10.47 -47.09 7.80
C SER A 252 9.22 -47.99 7.88
N PHE A 253 8.59 -48.10 9.06
CA PHE A 253 7.32 -48.83 9.19
C PHE A 253 6.23 -48.28 8.25
N LYS A 254 6.17 -46.95 8.10
CA LYS A 254 5.21 -46.25 7.22
C LYS A 254 5.37 -46.65 5.76
N GLU A 255 6.59 -46.66 5.24
CA GLU A 255 6.88 -47.08 3.86
C GLU A 255 6.64 -48.59 3.67
N ALA A 256 7.10 -49.42 4.62
CA ALA A 256 6.94 -50.87 4.58
C ALA A 256 5.46 -51.28 4.54
N LEU A 257 4.63 -50.66 5.39
CA LEU A 257 3.18 -50.85 5.40
C LEU A 257 2.55 -50.35 4.10
N ASN A 258 2.84 -49.12 3.69
CA ASN A 258 2.27 -48.52 2.47
C ASN A 258 2.59 -49.35 1.21
N TRP A 259 3.78 -49.93 1.09
CA TRP A 259 4.13 -50.79 -0.05
C TRP A 259 3.31 -52.08 -0.08
N ILE A 260 3.12 -52.76 1.06
CA ILE A 260 2.26 -53.96 1.15
C ILE A 260 0.82 -53.62 0.76
N LEU A 261 0.29 -52.52 1.30
CA LEU A 261 -1.09 -52.08 1.04
C LEU A 261 -1.29 -51.70 -0.43
N THR A 262 -0.39 -50.89 -0.98
CA THR A 262 -0.44 -50.43 -2.39
C THR A 262 -0.39 -51.60 -3.37
N LEU A 263 0.47 -52.60 -3.12
CA LEU A 263 0.59 -53.81 -3.94
C LEU A 263 -0.67 -54.68 -3.96
N LYS A 264 -1.63 -54.44 -3.04
CA LYS A 264 -2.89 -55.18 -2.93
C LYS A 264 -4.15 -54.32 -3.04
N ARG A 265 -4.01 -53.00 -3.24
CA ARG A 265 -5.12 -52.02 -3.18
C ARG A 265 -5.88 -52.09 -1.85
N LEU A 266 -5.16 -52.39 -0.77
CA LEU A 266 -5.64 -52.32 0.59
C LEU A 266 -5.35 -50.93 1.16
N SER A 267 -6.00 -50.64 2.27
CA SER A 267 -5.94 -49.35 2.98
C SER A 267 -5.90 -49.60 4.48
N TYR A 268 -5.84 -48.53 5.29
CA TYR A 268 -5.93 -48.65 6.74
C TYR A 268 -6.68 -47.49 7.41
N ALA A 269 -7.23 -47.78 8.58
CA ALA A 269 -7.76 -46.80 9.52
C ALA A 269 -7.14 -47.04 10.91
N GLN A 270 -6.81 -45.97 11.62
CA GLN A 270 -6.40 -46.05 13.03
C GLN A 270 -7.65 -46.05 13.91
N VAL A 271 -7.85 -47.11 14.70
CA VAL A 271 -8.97 -47.26 15.63
C VAL A 271 -8.39 -47.47 17.03
N GLY A 272 -8.35 -46.39 17.81
CA GLY A 272 -7.69 -46.37 19.12
C GLY A 272 -6.20 -46.69 19.02
N ASN A 273 -5.77 -47.79 19.65
CA ASN A 273 -4.38 -48.27 19.66
C ASN A 273 -4.13 -49.44 18.67
N ALA A 274 -4.92 -49.52 17.60
CA ALA A 274 -4.77 -50.52 16.56
C ALA A 274 -4.95 -49.93 15.15
N LEU A 275 -4.32 -50.55 14.17
CA LEU A 275 -4.57 -50.29 12.75
C LEU A 275 -5.50 -51.37 12.21
N VAL A 276 -6.68 -50.99 11.70
CA VAL A 276 -7.55 -51.87 10.92
C VAL A 276 -7.09 -51.80 9.46
N ILE A 277 -6.94 -52.96 8.80
CA ILE A 277 -6.52 -53.09 7.41
C ILE A 277 -7.54 -53.91 6.63
N GLY A 278 -7.91 -53.43 5.43
CA GLY A 278 -8.89 -54.04 4.54
C GLY A 278 -8.88 -53.35 3.17
N THR A 279 -9.87 -53.61 2.32
CA THR A 279 -10.11 -52.79 1.12
C THR A 279 -10.54 -51.37 1.49
N GLU A 280 -10.37 -50.40 0.59
CA GLU A 280 -10.77 -48.99 0.82
C GLU A 280 -12.24 -48.87 1.26
N GLU A 281 -13.15 -49.60 0.61
CA GLU A 281 -14.59 -49.65 0.93
C GLU A 281 -14.88 -50.11 2.37
N VAL A 282 -14.14 -51.10 2.88
CA VAL A 282 -14.25 -51.53 4.29
C VAL A 282 -13.66 -50.48 5.21
N ILE A 283 -12.50 -49.95 4.86
CA ILE A 283 -11.75 -48.97 5.67
C ILE A 283 -12.47 -47.64 5.81
N GLU A 284 -13.25 -47.21 4.82
CA GLU A 284 -14.11 -46.03 4.93
C GLU A 284 -15.15 -46.15 6.07
N THR A 285 -15.61 -47.36 6.41
CA THR A 285 -16.52 -47.56 7.56
C THR A 285 -15.84 -47.37 8.92
N TYR A 286 -14.51 -47.43 8.97
CA TYR A 286 -13.69 -47.21 10.18
C TYR A 286 -13.07 -45.81 10.24
N ARG A 287 -13.24 -44.97 9.22
CA ARG A 287 -12.78 -43.58 9.24
C ARG A 287 -13.80 -42.69 9.96
N GLU A 288 -13.38 -42.01 11.02
CA GLU A 288 -14.25 -41.07 11.73
C GLU A 288 -14.69 -39.92 10.80
N ARG A 289 -16.01 -39.77 10.65
CA ARG A 289 -16.63 -38.64 9.92
C ARG A 289 -16.90 -37.52 10.90
N LEU A 290 -16.32 -36.36 10.63
CA LEU A 290 -16.54 -35.12 11.38
C LEU A 290 -17.55 -34.25 10.64
N THR A 291 -18.58 -33.80 11.35
CA THR A 291 -19.48 -32.73 10.89
C THR A 291 -19.11 -31.44 11.62
N LYS A 292 -18.73 -30.41 10.88
CA LYS A 292 -18.41 -29.08 11.40
C LYS A 292 -19.34 -28.04 10.78
N ILE A 293 -19.85 -27.14 11.62
CA ILE A 293 -20.65 -25.98 11.17
C ILE A 293 -19.74 -24.76 11.31
N ILE A 294 -19.53 -24.06 10.20
CA ILE A 294 -18.67 -22.88 10.11
C ILE A 294 -19.57 -21.71 9.72
N HIS A 295 -19.60 -20.66 10.54
CA HIS A 295 -20.27 -19.40 10.22
C HIS A 295 -19.34 -18.54 9.36
N LEU A 296 -19.88 -17.87 8.34
CA LEU A 296 -19.15 -16.89 7.55
C LEU A 296 -19.57 -15.47 7.96
N GLU A 297 -18.63 -14.64 8.36
CA GLU A 297 -18.87 -13.25 8.78
C GLU A 297 -18.88 -12.27 7.60
N ASN A 298 -18.05 -12.51 6.57
CA ASN A 298 -17.74 -11.54 5.52
C ASN A 298 -18.10 -12.03 4.11
N SER A 299 -17.99 -13.33 3.87
CA SER A 299 -18.19 -13.97 2.58
C SER A 299 -19.59 -14.55 2.42
N ASN A 300 -20.03 -14.70 1.16
CA ASN A 300 -21.34 -15.29 0.86
C ASN A 300 -21.25 -16.81 0.79
N VAL A 301 -22.05 -17.50 1.60
CA VAL A 301 -22.06 -18.96 1.69
C VAL A 301 -22.21 -19.70 0.36
N GLU A 302 -23.03 -19.23 -0.58
CA GLU A 302 -23.27 -19.97 -1.83
C GLU A 302 -22.11 -19.76 -2.83
N ASN A 303 -21.47 -18.59 -2.82
CA ASN A 303 -20.22 -18.36 -3.54
C ASN A 303 -19.08 -19.23 -2.96
N THR A 304 -18.92 -19.23 -1.64
CA THR A 304 -17.87 -20.01 -0.96
C THR A 304 -18.06 -21.50 -1.18
N LYS A 305 -19.30 -22.00 -1.05
CA LYS A 305 -19.64 -23.38 -1.41
C LYS A 305 -19.29 -23.70 -2.86
N SER A 306 -19.65 -22.84 -3.83
CA SER A 306 -19.35 -23.07 -5.25
C SER A 306 -17.85 -23.22 -5.53
N VAL A 307 -17.00 -22.48 -4.81
CA VAL A 307 -15.54 -22.61 -4.89
C VAL A 307 -15.05 -23.91 -4.23
N LEU A 308 -15.57 -24.27 -3.05
CA LEU A 308 -15.19 -25.49 -2.33
C LEU A 308 -15.63 -26.76 -3.10
N ASP A 309 -16.85 -26.79 -3.63
CA ASP A 309 -17.37 -27.88 -4.47
C ASP A 309 -16.50 -28.05 -5.73
N SER A 310 -16.01 -26.94 -6.32
CA SER A 310 -15.06 -26.97 -7.44
C SER A 310 -13.62 -27.36 -7.04
N TYR A 311 -13.24 -27.23 -5.77
CA TYR A 311 -11.90 -27.60 -5.28
C TYR A 311 -11.82 -29.08 -4.88
N PHE A 312 -12.86 -29.59 -4.20
CA PHE A 312 -12.91 -30.98 -3.74
C PHE A 312 -13.51 -31.94 -4.79
N GLY A 313 -14.50 -31.49 -5.56
CA GLY A 313 -15.15 -32.28 -6.62
C GLY A 313 -16.12 -33.35 -6.12
N GLU A 314 -17.02 -33.81 -7.02
CA GLU A 314 -18.17 -34.67 -6.68
C GLU A 314 -17.82 -36.03 -6.06
N ASN A 315 -16.62 -36.57 -6.34
CA ASN A 315 -16.15 -37.87 -5.84
C ASN A 315 -15.31 -37.78 -4.56
N SER A 316 -15.38 -36.67 -3.83
CA SER A 316 -14.61 -36.47 -2.60
C SER A 316 -15.37 -36.94 -1.36
N ASN A 317 -14.63 -37.42 -0.35
CA ASN A 317 -15.19 -37.87 0.93
C ASN A 317 -15.57 -36.71 1.88
N ILE A 318 -16.07 -35.62 1.31
CA ILE A 318 -16.50 -34.40 1.98
C ILE A 318 -17.77 -33.89 1.29
N LYS A 319 -18.78 -33.58 2.09
CA LYS A 319 -20.08 -33.08 1.64
C LYS A 319 -20.29 -31.71 2.26
N ILE A 320 -20.58 -30.73 1.40
CA ILE A 320 -20.72 -29.34 1.78
C ILE A 320 -22.18 -28.92 1.56
N THR A 321 -22.77 -28.25 2.54
CA THR A 321 -24.18 -27.84 2.50
C THR A 321 -24.33 -26.44 3.08
N SER A 322 -25.05 -25.57 2.36
CA SER A 322 -25.27 -24.18 2.71
C SER A 322 -26.57 -23.99 3.51
N ASP A 323 -26.50 -23.33 4.68
CA ASP A 323 -27.67 -22.63 5.28
C ASP A 323 -27.53 -21.13 4.99
N THR A 324 -28.13 -20.70 3.88
CA THR A 324 -28.13 -19.32 3.41
C THR A 324 -28.92 -18.36 4.30
N ARG A 325 -29.74 -18.86 5.23
CA ARG A 325 -30.50 -18.04 6.21
C ARG A 325 -29.66 -17.69 7.43
N LEU A 326 -28.64 -18.48 7.76
CA LEU A 326 -27.68 -18.19 8.84
C LEU A 326 -26.28 -17.81 8.35
N ASN A 327 -26.05 -17.82 7.04
CA ASN A 327 -24.71 -17.73 6.44
C ASN A 327 -23.73 -18.75 7.04
N ASN A 328 -24.19 -20.00 7.19
CA ASN A 328 -23.38 -21.12 7.66
C ASN A 328 -23.05 -22.12 6.53
N LEU A 329 -21.82 -22.62 6.51
CA LEU A 329 -21.43 -23.85 5.82
C LEU A 329 -21.46 -25.03 6.79
N ILE A 330 -22.13 -26.10 6.40
CA ILE A 330 -22.10 -27.39 7.07
C ILE A 330 -21.18 -28.29 6.25
N VAL A 331 -20.06 -28.70 6.83
CA VAL A 331 -19.00 -29.48 6.20
C VAL A 331 -18.93 -30.85 6.89
N GLU A 332 -19.19 -31.92 6.14
CA GLU A 332 -19.29 -33.30 6.65
C GLU A 332 -18.31 -34.21 5.89
N GLY A 333 -17.24 -34.69 6.53
CA GLY A 333 -16.24 -35.52 5.85
C GLY A 333 -15.20 -36.14 6.77
N THR A 334 -14.12 -36.67 6.20
CA THR A 334 -12.97 -37.13 7.00
C THR A 334 -12.24 -35.94 7.65
N ILE A 335 -11.67 -36.15 8.84
CA ILE A 335 -11.01 -35.10 9.65
C ILE A 335 -10.01 -34.27 8.81
N GLU A 336 -9.17 -34.91 8.00
CA GLU A 336 -8.21 -34.23 7.12
C GLU A 336 -8.87 -33.29 6.10
N MET A 337 -10.01 -33.67 5.53
CA MET A 337 -10.67 -32.89 4.49
C MET A 337 -11.46 -31.74 5.11
N VAL A 338 -12.09 -31.96 6.27
CA VAL A 338 -12.75 -30.89 7.05
C VAL A 338 -11.73 -29.83 7.48
N ALA A 339 -10.54 -30.22 7.93
CA ALA A 339 -9.47 -29.28 8.29
C ALA A 339 -8.93 -28.49 7.08
N LYS A 340 -8.82 -29.12 5.90
CA LYS A 340 -8.44 -28.43 4.64
C LYS A 340 -9.53 -27.43 4.21
N ALA A 341 -10.80 -27.81 4.32
CA ALA A 341 -11.94 -26.94 4.00
C ALA A 341 -12.03 -25.75 4.96
N GLU A 342 -11.82 -25.97 6.27
CA GLU A 342 -11.78 -24.92 7.28
C GLU A 342 -10.69 -23.88 6.98
N LYS A 343 -9.45 -24.29 6.68
CA LYS A 343 -8.38 -23.36 6.33
C LYS A 343 -8.66 -22.56 5.04
N LEU A 344 -9.26 -23.19 4.03
CA LEU A 344 -9.68 -22.50 2.80
C LEU A 344 -10.81 -21.49 3.09
N ILE A 345 -11.71 -21.81 4.02
CA ILE A 345 -12.77 -20.89 4.46
C ILE A 345 -12.18 -19.70 5.22
N GLU A 346 -11.22 -19.91 6.13
CA GLU A 346 -10.51 -18.82 6.83
C GLU A 346 -9.78 -17.88 5.85
N GLU A 347 -9.18 -18.43 4.79
CA GLU A 347 -8.52 -17.64 3.73
C GLU A 347 -9.53 -16.87 2.85
N MET A 348 -10.78 -17.35 2.74
CA MET A 348 -11.83 -16.72 1.94
C MET A 348 -12.70 -15.72 2.72
N ASP A 349 -12.91 -15.90 4.03
CA ASP A 349 -13.84 -15.11 4.85
C ASP A 349 -13.24 -13.79 5.37
N THR A 350 -12.38 -13.17 4.57
CA THR A 350 -11.67 -11.92 4.93
C THR A 350 -12.59 -10.70 4.85
N SER A 351 -12.46 -9.78 5.81
CA SER A 351 -13.25 -8.55 5.83
C SER A 351 -12.84 -7.56 4.74
N LEU A 352 -13.83 -7.07 4.00
CA LEU A 352 -13.65 -6.07 2.95
C LEU A 352 -13.70 -4.65 3.54
N ILE A 353 -12.53 -4.05 3.75
CA ILE A 353 -12.39 -2.67 4.22
C ILE A 353 -12.68 -1.67 3.09
N THR A 354 -13.21 -0.50 3.45
CA THR A 354 -13.41 0.62 2.53
C THR A 354 -12.39 1.71 2.81
N LYS A 355 -11.68 2.18 1.79
CA LYS A 355 -10.71 3.29 1.87
C LYS A 355 -10.92 4.25 0.70
N SER A 356 -10.92 5.56 0.97
CA SER A 356 -10.88 6.56 -0.09
C SER A 356 -9.44 6.96 -0.41
N PHE A 357 -9.22 7.28 -1.68
CA PHE A 357 -7.96 7.74 -2.24
C PHE A 357 -8.22 9.02 -3.01
N LYS A 358 -7.72 10.14 -2.48
CA LYS A 358 -7.81 11.42 -3.15
C LYS A 358 -6.80 11.51 -4.29
N LEU A 359 -7.24 12.01 -5.44
CA LEU A 359 -6.38 12.33 -6.58
C LEU A 359 -6.02 13.81 -6.52
N ASP A 360 -4.73 14.11 -6.60
CA ASP A 360 -4.20 15.48 -6.52
C ASP A 360 -3.79 16.04 -7.89
N ASN A 361 -3.60 15.18 -8.91
CA ASN A 361 -2.99 15.58 -10.19
C ASN A 361 -3.84 15.22 -11.41
N ALA A 362 -4.59 14.12 -11.39
CA ALA A 362 -5.64 13.80 -12.36
C ALA A 362 -6.88 14.68 -12.08
N ILE A 363 -7.25 15.53 -13.04
CA ILE A 363 -8.29 16.56 -12.87
C ILE A 363 -9.47 16.32 -13.81
N PHE A 364 -9.22 15.69 -14.97
CA PHE A 364 -10.27 15.45 -15.97
C PHE A 364 -10.93 14.08 -15.72
N SER A 365 -12.25 14.00 -15.89
CA SER A 365 -13.01 12.76 -15.67
C SER A 365 -12.52 11.58 -16.49
N GLU A 366 -11.96 11.85 -17.68
CA GLU A 366 -11.30 10.89 -18.56
C GLU A 366 -10.11 10.18 -17.88
N GLU A 367 -9.32 10.92 -17.11
CA GLU A 367 -8.14 10.43 -16.40
C GLU A 367 -8.55 9.59 -15.18
N VAL A 368 -9.55 10.05 -14.43
CA VAL A 368 -10.10 9.33 -13.27
C VAL A 368 -10.74 8.01 -13.70
N GLU A 369 -11.49 7.99 -14.79
CA GLU A 369 -12.08 6.77 -15.35
C GLU A 369 -10.99 5.85 -15.97
N ALA A 370 -9.90 6.39 -16.52
CA ALA A 370 -8.75 5.60 -16.96
C ALA A 370 -8.01 4.94 -15.77
N ILE A 371 -7.84 5.65 -14.64
CA ILE A 371 -7.29 5.09 -13.40
C ILE A 371 -8.19 3.98 -12.86
N LYS A 372 -9.51 4.20 -12.79
CA LYS A 372 -10.49 3.15 -12.44
C LYS A 372 -10.39 1.93 -13.35
N ASN A 373 -10.26 2.11 -14.66
CA ASN A 373 -10.11 0.99 -15.59
C ASN A 373 -8.79 0.23 -15.42
N MET A 374 -7.70 0.87 -15.00
CA MET A 374 -6.45 0.18 -14.64
C MET A 374 -6.54 -0.53 -13.28
N LEU A 375 -7.23 0.04 -12.29
CA LEU A 375 -7.46 -0.58 -10.98
C LEU A 375 -8.22 -1.91 -11.04
N ARG A 376 -8.97 -2.17 -12.13
CA ARG A 376 -9.61 -3.47 -12.40
C ARG A 376 -8.65 -4.67 -12.42
N ILE A 377 -7.37 -4.42 -12.68
CA ILE A 377 -6.31 -5.45 -12.64
C ILE A 377 -6.08 -5.95 -11.21
N VAL A 378 -6.28 -5.08 -10.21
CA VAL A 378 -6.15 -5.41 -8.78
C VAL A 378 -7.51 -5.84 -8.20
N ILE A 379 -8.60 -5.21 -8.64
CA ILE A 379 -9.96 -5.38 -8.09
C ILE A 379 -10.94 -5.63 -9.24
N PRO A 380 -11.22 -6.91 -9.59
CA PRO A 380 -11.95 -7.25 -10.83
C PRO A 380 -13.43 -6.85 -10.88
N ASP A 381 -14.06 -6.57 -9.74
CA ASP A 381 -15.47 -6.18 -9.65
C ASP A 381 -15.62 -4.65 -9.68
N GLU A 382 -16.23 -4.13 -10.75
CA GLU A 382 -16.48 -2.70 -10.94
C GLU A 382 -17.29 -2.08 -9.79
N ASN A 383 -18.17 -2.84 -9.13
CA ASN A 383 -18.99 -2.34 -8.02
C ASN A 383 -18.17 -2.04 -6.75
N ARG A 384 -16.92 -2.49 -6.70
CA ARG A 384 -15.99 -2.24 -5.58
C ARG A 384 -15.13 -0.97 -5.77
N ILE A 385 -15.29 -0.25 -6.90
CA ILE A 385 -14.56 0.99 -7.21
C ILE A 385 -15.56 2.11 -7.55
N ILE A 386 -15.76 3.05 -6.63
CA ILE A 386 -16.68 4.18 -6.76
C ILE A 386 -15.87 5.47 -6.94
N ILE A 387 -16.26 6.34 -7.87
CA ILE A 387 -15.65 7.67 -8.05
C ILE A 387 -16.55 8.74 -7.44
N ASP A 388 -16.03 9.56 -6.53
CA ASP A 388 -16.63 10.85 -6.17
C ASP A 388 -15.98 11.98 -6.97
N SER A 389 -16.63 12.38 -8.05
CA SER A 389 -16.20 13.49 -8.93
C SER A 389 -16.40 14.89 -8.34
N ARG A 390 -17.02 15.01 -7.15
CA ARG A 390 -17.18 16.28 -6.42
C ARG A 390 -16.00 16.53 -5.47
N GLN A 391 -15.38 15.47 -4.97
CA GLN A 391 -14.21 15.52 -4.07
C GLN A 391 -12.90 15.13 -4.76
N ASN A 392 -12.98 14.56 -5.97
CA ASN A 392 -11.88 13.96 -6.72
C ASN A 392 -11.24 12.78 -5.96
N GLU A 393 -12.08 11.89 -5.42
CA GLU A 393 -11.64 10.70 -4.69
C GLU A 393 -12.13 9.42 -5.36
N ILE A 394 -11.29 8.38 -5.36
CA ILE A 394 -11.69 7.00 -5.68
C ILE A 394 -11.89 6.26 -4.35
N ILE A 395 -13.12 5.82 -4.10
CA ILE A 395 -13.49 5.00 -2.95
C ILE A 395 -13.41 3.54 -3.36
N ILE A 396 -12.56 2.77 -2.67
CA ILE A 396 -12.27 1.37 -2.98
C ILE A 396 -12.71 0.49 -1.81
N LYS A 397 -13.40 -0.62 -2.11
CA LYS A 397 -13.75 -1.67 -1.15
C LYS A 397 -13.03 -2.98 -1.47
N GLY A 398 -12.08 -3.38 -0.65
CA GLY A 398 -11.24 -4.56 -0.90
C GLY A 398 -10.70 -5.17 0.38
N ASN A 399 -10.01 -6.30 0.25
CA ASN A 399 -9.19 -6.82 1.35
C ASN A 399 -7.93 -5.93 1.53
N GLN A 400 -7.18 -6.14 2.62
CA GLN A 400 -6.01 -5.31 2.93
C GLN A 400 -4.91 -5.36 1.85
N GLU A 401 -4.75 -6.46 1.12
CA GLU A 401 -3.75 -6.61 0.07
C GLU A 401 -4.19 -5.88 -1.22
N GLU A 402 -5.43 -6.09 -1.67
CA GLU A 402 -6.05 -5.34 -2.78
C GLU A 402 -5.94 -3.83 -2.56
N ILE A 403 -6.25 -3.35 -1.35
CA ILE A 403 -6.19 -1.93 -0.97
C ILE A 403 -4.75 -1.40 -0.96
N THR A 404 -3.78 -2.23 -0.59
CA THR A 404 -2.35 -1.85 -0.57
C THR A 404 -1.77 -1.79 -2.00
N ASN A 405 -2.11 -2.77 -2.83
CA ASN A 405 -1.72 -2.80 -4.24
C ASN A 405 -2.40 -1.67 -5.04
N ALA A 406 -3.68 -1.40 -4.79
CA ALA A 406 -4.41 -0.27 -5.36
C ALA A 406 -3.78 1.08 -4.97
N GLN A 407 -3.34 1.25 -3.71
CA GLN A 407 -2.62 2.46 -3.28
C GLN A 407 -1.35 2.69 -4.10
N MET A 408 -0.47 1.68 -4.18
CA MET A 408 0.77 1.79 -4.96
C MET A 408 0.50 2.07 -6.45
N MET A 409 -0.60 1.53 -6.99
CA MET A 409 -1.02 1.79 -8.37
C MET A 409 -1.49 3.24 -8.55
N ILE A 410 -2.28 3.79 -7.63
CA ILE A 410 -2.75 5.19 -7.67
C ILE A 410 -1.57 6.15 -7.55
N GLU A 411 -0.66 5.94 -6.58
CA GLU A 411 0.59 6.73 -6.44
C GLU A 411 1.49 6.63 -7.70
N GLY A 412 1.43 5.50 -8.40
CA GLY A 412 2.12 5.29 -9.67
C GLY A 412 1.48 5.99 -10.88
N LEU A 413 0.18 6.33 -10.82
CA LEU A 413 -0.61 6.86 -11.93
C LEU A 413 -0.96 8.35 -11.78
N ASP A 414 -1.27 8.83 -10.57
CA ASP A 414 -1.64 10.21 -10.27
C ASP A 414 -0.41 11.14 -10.31
N LYS A 415 0.08 11.40 -11.52
CA LYS A 415 1.27 12.21 -11.78
C LYS A 415 0.92 13.50 -12.52
N ARG A 416 1.65 14.57 -12.20
CA ARG A 416 1.49 15.88 -12.85
C ARG A 416 1.82 15.78 -14.33
N ALA A 417 0.83 16.06 -15.18
CA ALA A 417 1.05 16.32 -16.59
C ALA A 417 1.96 17.57 -16.73
N PRO A 418 3.07 17.50 -17.47
CA PRO A 418 3.94 18.65 -17.67
C PRO A 418 3.24 19.71 -18.53
N GLN A 419 3.61 20.97 -18.33
CA GLN A 419 3.16 22.07 -19.19
C GLN A 419 4.07 22.18 -20.42
N ILE A 420 3.46 22.49 -21.56
CA ILE A 420 4.13 22.57 -22.86
C ILE A 420 3.80 23.93 -23.49
N MET A 421 4.83 24.77 -23.62
CA MET A 421 4.77 26.03 -24.35
C MET A 421 5.10 25.77 -25.82
N ILE A 422 4.19 26.12 -26.72
CA ILE A 422 4.34 25.97 -28.16
C ILE A 422 4.50 27.37 -28.77
N GLU A 423 5.57 27.57 -29.54
CA GLU A 423 5.87 28.79 -30.29
C GLU A 423 5.87 28.47 -31.79
N SER A 424 4.98 29.12 -32.53
CA SER A 424 4.89 28.99 -33.99
C SER A 424 5.31 30.29 -34.65
N LYS A 425 6.17 30.21 -35.67
CA LYS A 425 6.61 31.34 -36.50
C LYS A 425 6.18 31.11 -37.93
N ILE A 426 5.29 31.96 -38.42
CA ILE A 426 4.80 31.94 -39.79
C ILE A 426 5.45 33.12 -40.51
N VAL A 427 6.19 32.83 -41.57
CA VAL A 427 6.87 33.81 -42.42
C VAL A 427 6.25 33.72 -43.81
N GLU A 428 5.62 34.79 -44.28
CA GLU A 428 5.13 34.93 -45.66
C GLU A 428 5.94 36.07 -46.34
N ILE A 429 6.49 35.79 -47.52
CA ILE A 429 7.31 36.71 -48.30
C ILE A 429 6.72 36.82 -49.70
N ASP A 430 6.21 38.00 -50.05
CA ASP A 430 5.77 38.32 -51.41
C ASP A 430 6.83 39.14 -52.12
N LEU A 431 7.19 38.71 -53.33
CA LEU A 431 8.15 39.35 -54.23
C LEU A 431 7.48 39.59 -55.58
N ASN A 432 7.07 40.83 -55.82
CA ASN A 432 6.40 41.23 -57.05
C ASN A 432 7.33 42.13 -57.86
N SER A 433 7.66 41.71 -59.08
CA SER A 433 8.53 42.44 -60.01
C SER A 433 7.79 42.67 -61.31
N GLU A 434 7.54 43.92 -61.66
CA GLU A 434 7.01 44.32 -62.97
C GLU A 434 8.08 45.08 -63.75
N LYS A 435 8.25 44.72 -65.02
CA LYS A 435 9.13 45.40 -65.97
C LYS A 435 8.37 45.73 -67.24
N ASP A 436 8.19 47.02 -67.49
CA ASP A 436 7.76 47.57 -68.78
C ASP A 436 8.98 47.99 -69.58
N LEU A 437 9.08 47.51 -70.82
CA LEU A 437 10.08 47.99 -71.77
C LEU A 437 9.52 48.01 -73.20
N GLY A 438 9.48 49.19 -73.79
CA GLY A 438 9.28 49.35 -75.23
C GLY A 438 8.76 50.73 -75.62
N ILE A 439 8.25 50.85 -76.85
CA ILE A 439 7.70 52.10 -77.36
C ILE A 439 6.23 51.89 -77.71
N SER A 440 5.36 52.65 -77.05
CA SER A 440 3.95 52.76 -77.43
C SER A 440 3.77 53.86 -78.49
N TRP A 441 3.03 53.54 -79.54
CA TRP A 441 2.84 54.38 -80.73
C TRP A 441 1.36 54.74 -80.88
N SER A 442 1.03 56.02 -81.04
CA SER A 442 -0.35 56.50 -81.21
C SER A 442 -0.48 57.53 -82.34
N SER A 443 -1.71 57.67 -82.85
CA SER A 443 -2.08 58.73 -83.79
C SER A 443 -2.82 59.84 -83.03
N GLY A 444 -2.64 61.09 -83.46
CA GLY A 444 -3.16 62.26 -82.76
C GLY A 444 -4.69 62.26 -82.57
N ALA A 445 -5.15 62.89 -81.49
CA ALA A 445 -6.57 63.02 -81.20
C ALA A 445 -7.30 63.94 -82.20
N THR A 446 -8.58 63.65 -82.44
CA THR A 446 -9.53 64.55 -83.11
C THR A 446 -10.65 64.89 -82.15
N THR A 447 -11.17 66.12 -82.20
CA THR A 447 -12.46 66.44 -81.56
C THR A 447 -13.60 66.08 -82.51
N ASP A 448 -14.74 65.65 -81.97
CA ASP A 448 -16.01 65.65 -82.71
C ASP A 448 -16.58 67.07 -82.83
N GLU A 449 -17.66 67.24 -83.61
CA GLU A 449 -18.35 68.54 -83.76
C GLU A 449 -19.08 69.00 -82.48
N SER A 450 -19.13 68.17 -81.43
CA SER A 450 -19.65 68.51 -80.10
C SER A 450 -18.53 68.89 -79.10
N GLY A 451 -17.26 68.85 -79.50
CA GLY A 451 -16.10 69.20 -78.68
C GLY A 451 -15.50 68.06 -77.84
N ASN A 452 -15.97 66.81 -77.99
CA ASN A 452 -15.42 65.67 -77.27
C ASN A 452 -14.09 65.20 -77.89
N LEU A 453 -13.06 64.99 -77.08
CA LEU A 453 -11.72 64.60 -77.54
C LEU A 453 -11.61 63.09 -77.77
N ILE A 454 -11.65 62.67 -79.04
CA ILE A 454 -11.47 61.28 -79.48
C ILE A 454 -9.97 61.02 -79.70
N LEU A 455 -9.35 60.19 -78.86
CA LEU A 455 -7.96 59.76 -79.02
C LEU A 455 -7.82 58.73 -80.16
N GLY A 456 -6.91 58.99 -81.10
CA GLY A 456 -6.63 58.14 -82.27
C GLY A 456 -5.87 56.85 -81.94
N GLN A 457 -6.50 55.94 -81.21
CA GLN A 457 -5.89 54.68 -80.79
C GLN A 457 -5.76 53.71 -81.98
N ILE A 458 -4.53 53.26 -82.29
CA ILE A 458 -4.27 52.33 -83.39
C ILE A 458 -4.62 50.91 -82.93
N VAL A 459 -5.88 50.52 -83.11
CA VAL A 459 -6.40 49.18 -82.78
C VAL A 459 -6.56 48.36 -84.07
N PHE A 460 -5.91 47.20 -84.13
CA PHE A 460 -6.02 46.30 -85.28
C PHE A 460 -7.16 45.28 -85.08
N GLY A 461 -8.23 45.46 -85.83
CA GLY A 461 -9.41 44.58 -85.84
C GLY A 461 -10.59 45.24 -86.56
N GLU A 462 -10.76 46.54 -86.32
CA GLU A 462 -11.72 47.41 -87.02
C GLU A 462 -10.99 48.70 -87.43
N LEU A 463 -11.04 49.06 -88.71
CA LEU A 463 -10.40 50.29 -89.22
C LEU A 463 -11.50 51.34 -89.50
N THR A 464 -11.82 52.14 -88.48
CA THR A 464 -12.85 53.19 -88.58
C THR A 464 -12.39 54.35 -89.48
N LEU A 465 -12.56 54.19 -90.79
CA LEU A 465 -12.29 55.17 -91.85
C LEU A 465 -13.30 56.35 -91.85
N GLY A 466 -13.47 56.99 -90.70
CA GLY A 466 -14.30 58.19 -90.51
C GLY A 466 -13.52 59.53 -90.50
N GLY A 467 -12.19 59.48 -90.51
CA GLY A 467 -11.32 60.67 -90.55
C GLY A 467 -10.88 61.03 -91.96
N SER A 468 -10.90 62.31 -92.31
CA SER A 468 -10.39 62.80 -93.59
C SER A 468 -8.86 62.68 -93.67
N PHE A 469 -8.34 62.39 -94.87
CA PHE A 469 -6.90 62.28 -95.14
C PHE A 469 -6.13 63.62 -95.10
N GLU A 470 -6.78 64.72 -94.71
CA GLU A 470 -6.23 66.09 -94.75
C GLU A 470 -5.69 66.58 -93.39
N ARG A 471 -4.87 65.77 -92.69
CA ARG A 471 -4.09 66.33 -91.58
C ARG A 471 -2.72 65.69 -91.37
N ARG A 472 -1.69 66.55 -91.38
CA ARG A 472 -0.40 66.30 -90.72
C ARG A 472 -0.59 66.39 -89.20
N GLY A 473 -1.13 65.33 -88.60
CA GLY A 473 -1.03 65.07 -87.15
C GLY A 473 0.21 64.23 -86.88
N LEU A 474 0.93 64.48 -85.78
CA LEU A 474 2.14 63.73 -85.46
C LEU A 474 1.78 62.31 -85.01
N ILE A 475 2.63 61.36 -85.41
CA ILE A 475 2.78 60.09 -84.70
C ILE A 475 3.45 60.41 -83.36
N GLU A 476 2.80 60.10 -82.25
CA GLU A 476 3.43 60.19 -80.92
C GLU A 476 4.10 58.85 -80.61
N ALA A 477 5.34 58.92 -80.12
CA ALA A 477 6.12 57.77 -79.68
C ALA A 477 6.49 57.98 -78.20
N ARG A 478 6.03 57.08 -77.34
CA ARG A 478 6.28 57.12 -75.90
C ARG A 478 7.16 55.95 -75.50
N LEU A 479 8.34 56.26 -74.98
CA LEU A 479 9.25 55.27 -74.40
C LEU A 479 8.77 54.94 -72.99
N ASP A 480 8.22 53.76 -72.83
CA ASP A 480 7.81 53.21 -71.54
C ASP A 480 8.94 52.27 -71.06
N ALA A 481 9.65 52.69 -70.02
CA ALA A 481 10.86 52.02 -69.51
C ALA A 481 10.86 52.07 -67.96
N LEU A 482 10.11 51.16 -67.34
CA LEU A 482 9.87 51.12 -65.91
C LEU A 482 10.24 49.75 -65.33
N ILE A 483 10.88 49.74 -64.16
CA ILE A 483 11.02 48.56 -63.33
C ILE A 483 10.43 48.90 -61.96
N ARG A 484 9.45 48.11 -61.50
CA ARG A 484 8.86 48.22 -60.17
C ARG A 484 9.10 46.92 -59.41
N GLU A 485 9.86 47.01 -58.33
CA GLU A 485 10.05 45.92 -57.39
C GLU A 485 9.29 46.22 -56.09
N GLY A 486 8.43 45.30 -55.69
CA GLY A 486 7.73 45.32 -54.40
C GLY A 486 8.10 44.09 -53.59
N LYS A 487 8.42 44.29 -52.31
CA LYS A 487 8.68 43.20 -51.36
C LYS A 487 7.87 43.41 -50.09
N THR A 488 7.07 42.41 -49.73
CA THR A 488 6.35 42.34 -48.46
C THR A 488 6.93 41.19 -47.62
N ASN A 489 7.17 41.43 -46.33
CA ASN A 489 7.45 40.37 -45.37
C ASN A 489 6.35 40.42 -44.30
N ILE A 490 5.67 39.31 -44.04
CA ILE A 490 4.71 39.14 -42.97
C ILE A 490 5.32 38.13 -41.98
N LEU A 491 5.35 38.48 -40.70
CA LEU A 491 5.83 37.61 -39.61
C LEU A 491 4.81 37.57 -38.48
N SER A 492 4.27 36.38 -38.23
CA SER A 492 3.41 36.09 -37.07
C SER A 492 4.15 35.16 -36.12
N ASN A 493 4.16 35.47 -34.81
CA ASN A 493 4.78 34.63 -33.78
C ASN A 493 3.83 34.31 -32.61
N PRO A 494 2.69 33.63 -32.86
CA PRO A 494 1.79 33.18 -31.80
C PRO A 494 2.44 32.16 -30.86
N LYS A 495 2.06 32.21 -29.57
CA LYS A 495 2.49 31.26 -28.53
C LYS A 495 1.31 30.83 -27.68
N ILE A 496 1.30 29.57 -27.24
CA ILE A 496 0.30 29.02 -26.32
C ILE A 496 0.94 28.07 -25.32
N LEU A 497 0.38 28.01 -24.11
CA LEU A 497 0.74 27.06 -23.06
C LEU A 497 -0.41 26.09 -22.87
N THR A 498 -0.15 24.79 -22.95
CA THR A 498 -1.14 23.73 -22.73
C THR A 498 -0.56 22.61 -21.85
N LEU A 499 -1.41 21.69 -21.42
CA LEU A 499 -1.02 20.46 -20.74
C LEU A 499 -0.67 19.36 -21.75
N ASP A 500 0.20 18.45 -21.34
CA ASP A 500 0.50 17.24 -22.11
C ASP A 500 -0.78 16.46 -22.48
N GLY A 501 -0.92 16.11 -23.76
CA GLY A 501 -2.07 15.38 -24.30
C GLY A 501 -3.37 16.18 -24.47
N LYS A 502 -3.42 17.49 -24.15
CA LYS A 502 -4.63 18.31 -24.30
C LYS A 502 -4.54 19.28 -25.48
N GLU A 503 -5.58 19.24 -26.31
CA GLU A 503 -5.77 20.10 -27.48
C GLU A 503 -5.74 21.59 -27.11
N SER A 504 -5.10 22.41 -27.95
CA SER A 504 -4.99 23.85 -27.77
C SER A 504 -5.22 24.57 -29.10
N VAL A 505 -5.98 25.67 -29.07
CA VAL A 505 -6.42 26.38 -30.29
C VAL A 505 -6.02 27.85 -30.22
N ILE A 506 -5.37 28.35 -31.27
CA ILE A 506 -5.02 29.76 -31.45
C ILE A 506 -5.84 30.34 -32.61
N LEU A 507 -6.69 31.32 -32.30
CA LEU A 507 -7.44 32.12 -33.27
C LEU A 507 -6.90 33.55 -33.29
N SER A 508 -6.47 34.02 -34.47
CA SER A 508 -5.92 35.37 -34.66
C SER A 508 -6.31 35.90 -36.04
N GLY A 509 -7.42 36.62 -36.12
CA GLY A 509 -8.01 37.12 -37.37
C GLY A 509 -9.06 38.19 -37.17
N SER A 510 -9.83 38.46 -38.23
CA SER A 510 -10.98 39.37 -38.25
C SER A 510 -12.23 38.68 -38.79
N LYS A 511 -13.41 39.08 -38.30
CA LYS A 511 -14.70 38.56 -38.77
C LYS A 511 -15.27 39.44 -39.88
N ILE A 512 -15.42 38.88 -41.08
CA ILE A 512 -16.02 39.55 -42.23
C ILE A 512 -17.54 39.34 -42.20
N PRO A 513 -18.37 40.40 -42.14
CA PRO A 513 -19.82 40.29 -42.32
C PRO A 513 -20.16 40.14 -43.81
N ILE A 514 -20.68 38.97 -44.19
CA ILE A 514 -21.25 38.70 -45.52
C ILE A 514 -22.77 38.78 -45.42
N ARG A 515 -23.40 39.50 -46.35
CA ARG A 515 -24.87 39.50 -46.49
C ARG A 515 -25.29 38.29 -47.30
N GLU A 516 -26.31 37.58 -46.85
CA GLU A 516 -26.87 36.43 -47.54
C GLU A 516 -28.39 36.61 -47.59
N ARG A 517 -29.01 36.33 -48.74
CA ARG A 517 -30.47 36.41 -48.88
C ARG A 517 -31.02 34.99 -48.91
N THR A 518 -31.86 34.64 -47.94
CA THR A 518 -32.53 33.33 -47.91
C THR A 518 -33.57 33.23 -49.02
N GLU A 519 -34.04 32.01 -49.32
CA GLU A 519 -35.07 31.78 -50.35
C GLU A 519 -36.39 32.51 -50.06
N GLU A 520 -36.66 32.84 -48.78
CA GLU A 520 -37.79 33.66 -48.33
C GLU A 520 -37.58 35.17 -48.54
N GLY A 521 -36.44 35.59 -49.10
CA GLY A 521 -36.12 36.99 -49.39
C GLY A 521 -35.56 37.78 -48.19
N ILE A 522 -35.37 37.16 -47.03
CA ILE A 522 -34.83 37.79 -45.83
C ILE A 522 -33.31 37.95 -45.97
N GLU A 523 -32.79 39.15 -45.72
CA GLU A 523 -31.34 39.41 -45.69
C GLU A 523 -30.79 39.13 -44.28
N THR A 524 -29.89 38.15 -44.19
CA THR A 524 -29.16 37.78 -42.97
C THR A 524 -27.69 38.22 -43.10
N ILE A 525 -26.99 38.31 -41.97
CA ILE A 525 -25.54 38.60 -41.94
C ILE A 525 -24.82 37.38 -41.35
N ARG A 526 -24.05 36.69 -42.19
CA ARG A 526 -23.16 35.60 -41.77
C ARG A 526 -21.75 36.16 -41.59
N TYR A 527 -21.15 35.94 -40.42
CA TYR A 527 -19.75 36.26 -40.18
C TYR A 527 -18.87 35.09 -40.62
N ILE A 528 -17.78 35.37 -41.34
CA ILE A 528 -16.71 34.41 -41.62
C ILE A 528 -15.44 34.90 -40.92
N ASP A 529 -14.81 34.02 -40.13
CA ASP A 529 -13.50 34.23 -39.54
C ASP A 529 -12.40 34.15 -40.62
N VAL A 530 -11.54 35.16 -40.70
CA VAL A 530 -10.43 35.23 -41.66
C VAL A 530 -9.16 35.66 -40.93
N GLY A 531 -8.17 34.76 -40.90
CA GLY A 531 -6.88 34.94 -40.25
C GLY A 531 -6.20 33.60 -39.99
N LEU A 532 -5.36 33.53 -38.95
CA LEU A 532 -4.80 32.27 -38.47
C LEU A 532 -5.82 31.54 -37.57
N ASN A 533 -6.09 30.28 -37.89
CA ASN A 533 -6.68 29.29 -36.99
C ASN A 533 -5.71 28.11 -36.90
N MET A 534 -5.17 27.85 -35.71
CA MET A 534 -4.15 26.83 -35.50
C MET A 534 -4.49 25.97 -34.28
N THR A 535 -4.80 24.70 -34.52
CA THR A 535 -5.04 23.68 -33.49
C THR A 535 -3.81 22.82 -33.34
N ILE A 536 -3.33 22.64 -32.09
CA ILE A 536 -2.18 21.79 -31.77
C ILE A 536 -2.47 20.96 -30.53
N THR A 537 -2.26 19.64 -30.66
CA THR A 537 -2.30 18.68 -29.55
C THR A 537 -0.89 18.10 -29.35
N PRO A 538 -0.14 18.57 -28.34
CA PRO A 538 1.17 18.02 -28.01
C PRO A 538 1.04 16.72 -27.20
N ARG A 539 2.05 15.85 -27.33
CA ARG A 539 2.22 14.66 -26.50
C ARG A 539 3.71 14.41 -26.23
N LEU A 540 4.14 14.51 -24.98
CA LEU A 540 5.49 14.18 -24.55
C LEU A 540 5.66 12.65 -24.47
N SER A 541 6.85 12.17 -24.82
CA SER A 541 7.24 10.77 -24.69
C SER A 541 8.35 10.60 -23.65
N GLN A 542 8.52 9.37 -23.16
CA GLN A 542 9.54 9.02 -22.16
C GLN A 542 10.98 9.23 -22.66
N ASP A 543 11.19 9.36 -23.98
CA ASP A 543 12.50 9.64 -24.60
C ASP A 543 12.76 11.14 -24.83
N GLU A 544 12.09 12.00 -24.05
CA GLU A 544 12.11 13.48 -24.09
C GLU A 544 11.80 14.11 -25.46
N LYS A 545 11.24 13.32 -26.39
CA LYS A 545 10.70 13.83 -27.65
C LYS A 545 9.23 14.16 -27.49
N ILE A 546 8.85 15.30 -28.05
CA ILE A 546 7.47 15.74 -28.18
C ILE A 546 6.95 15.35 -29.57
N THR A 547 5.80 14.70 -29.60
CA THR A 547 4.96 14.58 -30.79
C THR A 547 3.94 15.70 -30.77
N MET A 548 3.66 16.37 -31.89
CA MET A 548 2.60 17.36 -32.01
C MET A 548 1.75 17.03 -33.22
N ASP A 549 0.44 16.85 -33.02
CA ASP A 549 -0.54 16.86 -34.09
C ASP A 549 -0.97 18.31 -34.33
N CYS A 550 -0.80 18.81 -35.56
CA CYS A 550 -0.97 20.21 -35.92
C CYS A 550 -1.92 20.34 -37.11
N ASP A 551 -3.00 21.11 -36.94
CA ASP A 551 -3.90 21.56 -38.01
C ASP A 551 -3.82 23.08 -38.11
N ILE A 552 -3.26 23.58 -39.21
CA ILE A 552 -2.90 24.99 -39.38
C ILE A 552 -3.63 25.53 -40.61
N LYS A 553 -4.58 26.43 -40.38
CA LYS A 553 -5.38 27.09 -41.41
C LYS A 553 -5.10 28.59 -41.42
N ILE A 554 -4.75 29.12 -42.58
CA ILE A 554 -4.44 30.54 -42.80
C ILE A 554 -5.41 31.07 -43.85
N GLU A 555 -6.24 32.03 -43.46
CA GLU A 555 -7.21 32.68 -44.34
C GLU A 555 -6.93 34.18 -44.44
N SER A 556 -7.00 34.72 -45.65
CA SER A 556 -6.79 36.14 -45.94
C SER A 556 -7.80 36.66 -46.97
N LEU A 557 -8.06 37.97 -46.96
CA LEU A 557 -8.89 38.60 -48.00
C LEU A 557 -8.10 38.67 -49.31
N GLY A 558 -8.70 38.18 -50.39
CA GLY A 558 -8.29 38.50 -51.74
C GLY A 558 -8.63 39.95 -52.09
N THR A 559 -7.94 40.49 -53.10
CA THR A 559 -8.20 41.83 -53.65
C THR A 559 -9.43 41.90 -54.55
N GLU A 560 -9.97 40.75 -54.96
CA GLU A 560 -11.11 40.65 -55.87
C GLU A 560 -12.46 40.60 -55.15
N LEU A 561 -13.48 41.18 -55.79
CA LEU A 561 -14.87 41.20 -55.33
C LEU A 561 -15.76 40.47 -56.35
N ILE A 562 -16.18 39.25 -56.04
CA ILE A 562 -17.11 38.48 -56.88
C ILE A 562 -18.54 38.82 -56.46
N GLN A 563 -19.29 39.46 -57.36
CA GLN A 563 -20.67 39.95 -57.12
C GLN A 563 -20.80 40.89 -55.90
N GLY A 564 -19.70 41.54 -55.49
CA GLY A 564 -19.64 42.41 -54.30
C GLY A 564 -19.21 41.71 -53.00
N TYR A 565 -18.94 40.41 -53.04
CA TYR A 565 -18.39 39.66 -51.90
C TYR A 565 -16.86 39.49 -52.04
N PRO A 566 -16.08 39.62 -50.94
CA PRO A 566 -14.64 39.41 -50.99
C PRO A 566 -14.31 37.95 -51.25
N VAL A 567 -13.37 37.71 -52.15
CA VAL A 567 -12.69 36.40 -52.26
C VAL A 567 -11.92 36.16 -50.96
N ILE A 568 -11.98 34.93 -50.43
CA ILE A 568 -11.19 34.51 -49.27
C ILE A 568 -10.17 33.49 -49.77
N ASN A 569 -8.89 33.86 -49.69
CA ASN A 569 -7.78 32.95 -49.93
C ASN A 569 -7.63 32.07 -48.70
N SER A 570 -7.61 30.74 -48.87
CA SER A 570 -7.56 29.77 -47.78
C SER A 570 -6.44 28.77 -48.03
N ARG A 571 -5.57 28.57 -47.04
CA ARG A 571 -4.44 27.64 -47.07
C ARG A 571 -4.52 26.77 -45.82
N GLN A 572 -4.38 25.46 -45.93
CA GLN A 572 -4.47 24.54 -44.80
C GLN A 572 -3.39 23.45 -44.88
N GLU A 573 -2.70 23.23 -43.76
CA GLU A 573 -1.68 22.20 -43.58
C GLU A 573 -2.03 21.33 -42.37
N LYS A 574 -1.93 20.01 -42.51
CA LYS A 574 -2.13 19.03 -41.43
C LYS A 574 -0.92 18.13 -41.31
N ALA A 575 -0.27 18.11 -40.15
CA ALA A 575 0.96 17.35 -39.96
C ALA A 575 1.12 16.84 -38.51
N ILE A 576 1.51 15.57 -38.38
CA ILE A 576 1.97 14.99 -37.11
C ILE A 576 3.50 14.97 -37.14
N ILE A 577 4.13 15.81 -36.33
CA ILE A 577 5.60 15.91 -36.22
C ILE A 577 6.09 15.33 -34.89
N ARG A 578 7.28 14.72 -34.87
CA ARG A 578 7.95 14.29 -33.62
C ARG A 578 9.39 14.80 -33.60
N SER A 579 9.76 15.47 -32.52
CA SER A 579 11.04 16.20 -32.40
C SER A 579 11.55 16.24 -30.95
N PRO A 580 12.84 16.54 -30.71
CA PRO A 580 13.34 16.86 -29.39
C PRO A 580 12.80 18.20 -28.89
N LEU A 581 12.64 18.35 -27.57
CA LEU A 581 12.26 19.62 -26.95
C LEU A 581 13.26 20.75 -27.31
N GLY A 582 12.74 21.96 -27.49
CA GLY A 582 13.50 23.17 -27.81
C GLY A 582 13.99 23.28 -29.27
N VAL A 583 13.75 22.28 -30.11
CA VAL A 583 14.14 22.31 -31.53
C VAL A 583 13.05 22.97 -32.38
N THR A 584 13.45 23.90 -33.25
CA THR A 584 12.55 24.48 -34.26
C THR A 584 12.43 23.53 -35.45
N ASN A 585 11.20 23.09 -35.74
CA ASN A 585 10.88 22.21 -36.86
C ASN A 585 10.22 23.02 -37.98
N VAL A 586 10.51 22.71 -39.24
CA VAL A 586 9.72 23.19 -40.39
C VAL A 586 8.55 22.23 -40.59
N ILE A 587 7.31 22.73 -40.56
CA ILE A 587 6.11 21.92 -40.81
C ILE A 587 5.74 21.93 -42.29
N GLY A 588 5.73 23.12 -42.90
CA GLY A 588 5.29 23.32 -44.28
C GLY A 588 6.07 24.45 -44.94
N GLY A 589 6.20 24.35 -46.26
CA GLY A 589 6.91 25.29 -47.11
C GLY A 589 6.26 25.36 -48.49
N LEU A 590 5.48 26.41 -48.76
CA LEU A 590 4.82 26.61 -50.06
C LEU A 590 5.53 27.73 -50.82
N ILE A 591 5.99 27.44 -52.04
CA ILE A 591 6.56 28.43 -52.97
C ILE A 591 5.69 28.46 -54.21
N THR A 592 5.00 29.58 -54.43
CA THR A 592 4.28 29.86 -55.67
C THR A 592 5.09 30.87 -56.47
N SER A 593 5.33 30.60 -57.76
CA SER A 593 5.91 31.59 -58.67
C SER A 593 5.08 31.63 -59.95
N GLU A 594 4.52 32.79 -60.23
CA GLU A 594 3.80 33.11 -61.45
C GLU A 594 4.64 34.08 -62.30
N GLU A 595 4.61 33.94 -63.61
CA GLU A 595 5.28 34.85 -64.53
C GLU A 595 4.45 35.03 -65.81
N ILE A 596 4.08 36.27 -66.09
CA ILE A 596 3.21 36.69 -67.18
C ILE A 596 4.00 37.64 -68.07
N GLU A 597 4.26 37.24 -69.32
CA GLU A 597 4.91 38.08 -70.33
C GLU A 597 3.92 38.48 -71.42
N THR A 598 3.56 39.76 -71.45
CA THR A 598 2.62 40.35 -72.43
C THR A 598 3.40 41.15 -73.47
N ILE A 599 3.59 40.58 -74.65
CA ILE A 599 4.27 41.22 -75.79
C ILE A 599 3.24 41.83 -76.74
N ARG A 600 3.15 43.16 -76.75
CA ARG A 600 2.43 43.93 -77.79
C ARG A 600 3.44 44.30 -78.87
N ARG A 601 3.12 44.08 -80.16
CA ARG A 601 4.06 44.35 -81.26
C ARG A 601 3.36 44.70 -82.56
N ILE A 602 3.98 45.56 -83.37
CA ILE A 602 3.48 45.85 -84.72
C ILE A 602 3.89 44.70 -85.66
N PRO A 603 2.95 44.06 -86.39
CA PRO A 603 3.28 43.03 -87.37
C PRO A 603 4.26 43.55 -88.43
N ILE A 604 5.10 42.65 -88.96
CA ILE A 604 6.17 42.94 -89.95
C ILE A 604 7.30 43.82 -89.39
N LEU A 605 7.00 45.03 -88.89
CA LEU A 605 8.02 45.97 -88.39
C LEU A 605 8.79 45.44 -87.17
N SER A 606 8.12 44.69 -86.27
CA SER A 606 8.76 44.10 -85.09
C SER A 606 9.72 42.94 -85.37
N GLU A 607 9.79 42.47 -86.62
CA GLU A 607 10.61 41.32 -87.05
C GLU A 607 11.88 41.75 -87.82
N ILE A 608 12.04 43.06 -88.08
CA ILE A 608 13.24 43.63 -88.70
C ILE A 608 14.43 43.52 -87.73
N PRO A 609 15.58 42.92 -88.13
CA PRO A 609 16.77 42.87 -87.29
C PRO A 609 17.25 44.26 -86.85
N VAL A 610 17.79 44.37 -85.63
CA VAL A 610 18.26 45.60 -84.95
C VAL A 610 17.16 46.62 -84.63
N ILE A 611 16.23 46.91 -85.54
CA ILE A 611 15.24 47.99 -85.41
C ILE A 611 13.91 47.50 -84.81
N GLY A 612 13.57 46.22 -84.98
CA GLY A 612 12.27 45.65 -84.60
C GLY A 612 11.92 45.74 -83.11
N GLU A 613 12.89 45.94 -82.23
CA GLU A 613 12.64 46.16 -80.79
C GLU A 613 11.94 47.50 -80.51
N LEU A 614 12.13 48.52 -81.38
CA LEU A 614 11.43 49.81 -81.31
C LEU A 614 9.93 49.70 -81.68
N PHE A 615 9.51 48.54 -82.20
CA PHE A 615 8.13 48.23 -82.58
C PHE A 615 7.52 47.12 -81.71
N LYS A 616 8.10 46.90 -80.52
CA LYS A 616 7.59 46.04 -79.45
C LYS A 616 7.38 46.85 -78.17
N PHE A 617 6.49 46.33 -77.35
CA PHE A 617 6.30 46.69 -75.95
C PHE A 617 6.10 45.39 -75.17
N THR A 618 6.99 45.12 -74.22
CA THR A 618 6.93 43.93 -73.38
C THR A 618 6.70 44.37 -71.94
N ASN A 619 5.53 44.03 -71.40
CA ASN A 619 5.31 43.98 -69.96
C ASN A 619 5.65 42.57 -69.49
N ARG A 620 6.51 42.45 -68.47
CA ARG A 620 6.82 41.18 -67.81
C ARG A 620 6.56 41.34 -66.31
N THR A 621 5.50 40.69 -65.84
CA THR A 621 5.11 40.66 -64.43
C THR A 621 5.50 39.30 -63.84
N LYS A 622 6.16 39.32 -62.69
CA LYS A 622 6.59 38.12 -61.96
C LYS A 622 6.20 38.26 -60.49
N ASN A 623 5.35 37.35 -60.02
CA ASN A 623 4.91 37.27 -58.63
C ASN A 623 5.52 36.01 -58.00
N ARG A 624 6.14 36.11 -56.83
CA ARG A 624 6.64 34.96 -56.07
C ARG A 624 6.27 35.10 -54.60
N THR A 625 5.44 34.19 -54.12
CA THR A 625 5.03 34.08 -52.72
C THR A 625 5.71 32.87 -52.09
N GLU A 626 6.35 33.06 -50.94
CA GLU A 626 6.96 32.00 -50.15
C GLU A 626 6.38 32.00 -48.74
N ILE A 627 5.86 30.87 -48.28
CA ILE A 627 5.33 30.69 -46.92
C ILE A 627 6.12 29.59 -46.23
N ILE A 628 6.64 29.88 -45.04
CA ILE A 628 7.37 28.94 -44.19
C ILE A 628 6.70 28.91 -42.82
N ILE A 629 6.32 27.72 -42.36
CA ILE A 629 5.74 27.51 -41.03
C ILE A 629 6.74 26.74 -40.16
N LEU A 630 7.16 27.38 -39.06
CA LEU A 630 8.12 26.85 -38.10
C LEU A 630 7.43 26.62 -36.75
N ILE A 631 7.57 25.45 -36.12
CA ILE A 631 7.07 25.20 -34.76
C ILE A 631 8.18 24.71 -33.83
N THR A 632 8.24 25.32 -32.66
CA THR A 632 9.17 25.03 -31.56
C THR A 632 8.35 24.73 -30.32
N ALA A 633 8.71 23.73 -29.52
CA ALA A 633 8.00 23.41 -28.28
C ALA A 633 8.96 23.24 -27.11
N HIS A 634 8.59 23.80 -25.96
CA HIS A 634 9.38 23.84 -24.75
C HIS A 634 8.57 23.27 -23.58
N LYS A 635 9.14 22.32 -22.84
CA LYS A 635 8.61 21.88 -21.54
C LYS A 635 8.79 23.03 -20.55
N ILE A 636 7.75 23.33 -19.79
CA ILE A 636 7.83 24.20 -18.61
C ILE A 636 7.62 23.32 -17.38
N GLU A 637 8.57 23.40 -16.45
CA GLU A 637 8.51 22.77 -15.13
C GLU A 637 8.08 23.81 -14.08
N TYR A 638 7.44 23.34 -13.00
CA TYR A 638 6.78 24.16 -11.98
C TYR A 638 6.86 23.48 -10.61
#